data_AF-A0A8H6XW24-F1
#
_entry.id   AF-A0A8H6XW24-F1
#
_cell.length_a   1.000
_cell.length_b   1.000
_cell.length_c   1.000
_cell.angle_alpha   90.00
_cell.angle_beta   90.00
_cell.angle_gamma   90.00
#
_symmetry.space_group_name_H-M   'P 1'
#
loop_
_entity.id
_entity.type
_entity.pdbx_description
1 polymer ?
#
loop_
_entity_poly.entity_id
_entity_poly.type
_entity_poly.pdbx_seq_one_letter_code
_entity_poly.pdbx_strand_id
1 'polypeptide(L)'
;MSFRDLDIPASSRTVTVRIFDIIDDPRKAVVPAASFFAPIAPGYENFTGPIFAFFIENTTTKQRVLFDLGPRKDLENAVPSVAGAFKAGVMRMPVSKDVVEQLEEDGVELGTISAVIWSHSHVDHTGDMSKFPLSTELVFSQNMSTETHELNPRSTLLATDFIGRKLTRLDFNTKSPLVIGGFKALDFFGDGSFYILDVPGHQSGHVCGLARVTPTSFVLLGADTCHHAGALRPTSKLHRHFPCPGELLAATRLSVSPKHIHNPGSGEEFDLASRTTPLLTVAEGGYFEDSATARESVHKIGEFDANPDVFVVLTHDESMGHLMRPYPATLDQWKAKAAQVSACFPPCSRPRTYGICKSTKAWAIDHKIQHKISNNFYCDRFWSLHILNTMSFRDLNIPVSSFTVTVKIFDIVDDPQKVIASAAAFLTPVAPGYENLTCPTFAFLVENATTKQRVLFDLGPRKDLENGAPSVAAGVKAGAMRMPVSKDIVEQLAEDGVELGTISAVIWSHSHADHTGDMSKFPASTDLVFSKDMSTETHESNPYSHIVASDLAGRKLTRLDFNSTSPVVGGFKAFDFFGDGSFYILDVAGHQAGHVCGLARVTPTNFVLMGADACHHAGVFRPTSKLHRQVPCPGELLAATRSSVLPTHIHNPGSNAEFDLASRTTPLLSIAEKGYFEDPVAAHDSIDKIGDFDANPDVFVVLAHDESIGHLIQPYPATLDQWKAKGWKNEATWAFLEKTNPAFRFNAPSNN
;
A
#
# COMPACT_ATOMS: atom_id res chain seq x y z
N MET A 1 -26.66 6.59 13.76
CA MET A 1 -26.15 7.00 15.07
C MET A 1 -25.38 8.30 14.91
N SER A 2 -25.28 9.07 15.98
CA SER A 2 -24.44 10.27 16.12
C SER A 2 -23.62 10.12 17.40
N PHE A 3 -22.52 10.87 17.55
CA PHE A 3 -21.80 10.99 18.82
C PHE A 3 -22.71 11.34 20.02
N ARG A 4 -23.85 11.99 19.76
CA ARG A 4 -24.86 12.29 20.80
C ARG A 4 -25.51 11.05 21.39
N ASP A 5 -25.54 9.94 20.66
CA ASP A 5 -26.07 8.66 21.15
C ASP A 5 -25.13 8.02 22.20
N LEU A 6 -23.92 8.55 22.36
CA LEU A 6 -22.93 8.15 23.38
C LEU A 6 -22.89 9.14 24.54
N ASP A 7 -23.86 10.06 24.65
CA ASP A 7 -23.92 11.10 25.70
C ASP A 7 -22.68 12.01 25.76
N ILE A 8 -21.93 12.12 24.65
CA ILE A 8 -20.75 12.99 24.58
C ILE A 8 -21.20 14.46 24.57
N PRO A 9 -20.74 15.31 25.51
CA PRO A 9 -21.10 16.72 25.56
C PRO A 9 -20.75 17.45 24.26
N ALA A 10 -21.54 18.47 23.89
CA ALA A 10 -21.21 19.30 22.75
C ALA A 10 -20.03 20.23 23.08
N SER A 11 -19.02 20.28 22.20
CA SER A 11 -17.95 21.25 22.26
C SER A 11 -17.44 21.54 20.84
N SER A 12 -16.96 22.77 20.62
CA SER A 12 -16.25 23.15 19.40
C SER A 12 -14.73 23.02 19.53
N ARG A 13 -14.22 22.63 20.72
CA ARG A 13 -12.79 22.51 21.02
C ARG A 13 -12.29 21.14 20.61
N THR A 14 -11.11 21.10 19.99
CA THR A 14 -10.55 19.87 19.43
C THR A 14 -9.10 19.68 19.85
N VAL A 15 -8.61 18.45 19.70
CA VAL A 15 -7.20 18.09 19.80
C VAL A 15 -6.71 17.58 18.45
N THR A 16 -5.40 17.67 18.22
CA THR A 16 -4.75 16.84 17.20
C THR A 16 -4.25 15.57 17.85
N VAL A 17 -4.41 14.43 17.18
CA VAL A 17 -3.92 13.12 17.63
C VAL A 17 -2.89 12.59 16.64
N ARG A 18 -1.71 12.25 17.14
CA ARG A 18 -0.69 11.48 16.40
C ARG A 18 -0.47 10.16 17.13
N ILE A 19 -0.15 9.12 16.38
CA ILE A 19 0.04 7.77 16.92
C ILE A 19 1.48 7.33 16.67
N PHE A 20 2.14 6.78 17.68
CA PHE A 20 3.42 6.11 17.54
C PHE A 20 3.19 4.61 17.38
N ASP A 21 3.94 3.97 16.48
CA ASP A 21 4.09 2.52 16.44
C ASP A 21 5.48 2.19 16.98
N ILE A 22 5.53 1.51 18.14
CA ILE A 22 6.76 1.42 18.95
C ILE A 22 7.56 0.14 18.65
N ILE A 23 6.91 -0.92 18.16
CA ILE A 23 7.57 -2.20 17.92
C ILE A 23 8.01 -2.34 16.47
N ASP A 24 9.30 -2.62 16.26
CA ASP A 24 9.89 -2.73 14.91
C ASP A 24 9.35 -3.91 14.10
N ASP A 25 9.07 -5.01 14.78
CA ASP A 25 8.60 -6.26 14.18
C ASP A 25 7.64 -6.97 15.14
N PRO A 26 6.32 -6.74 15.02
CA PRO A 26 5.32 -7.29 15.94
C PRO A 26 5.34 -8.82 15.96
N ARG A 27 5.81 -9.46 14.88
CA ARG A 27 5.97 -10.92 14.79
C ARG A 27 7.00 -11.50 15.75
N LYS A 28 7.85 -10.66 16.34
CA LYS A 28 8.81 -11.07 17.37
C LYS A 28 8.22 -11.01 18.77
N ALA A 29 7.13 -10.26 18.99
CA ALA A 29 6.39 -10.17 20.24
C ALA A 29 5.30 -11.24 20.31
N VAL A 30 5.73 -12.51 20.34
CA VAL A 30 4.83 -13.66 20.34
C VAL A 30 4.37 -13.98 21.76
N VAL A 31 3.07 -13.96 22.00
CA VAL A 31 2.45 -14.37 23.26
C VAL A 31 1.31 -15.37 23.00
N PRO A 32 0.98 -16.27 23.95
CA PRO A 32 -0.11 -17.20 23.75
C PRO A 32 -1.45 -16.47 23.54
N ALA A 33 -2.12 -16.70 22.41
CA ALA A 33 -3.37 -16.06 22.06
C ALA A 33 -4.49 -16.33 23.09
N ALA A 34 -4.45 -17.53 23.69
CA ALA A 34 -5.37 -17.96 24.74
C ALA A 34 -5.33 -17.08 26.00
N SER A 35 -4.28 -16.27 26.18
CA SER A 35 -4.18 -15.32 27.29
C SER A 35 -5.01 -14.05 27.07
N PHE A 36 -5.50 -13.81 25.84
CA PHE A 36 -6.19 -12.57 25.46
C PHE A 36 -7.62 -12.81 24.97
N PHE A 37 -7.86 -13.84 24.17
CA PHE A 37 -9.18 -14.06 23.59
C PHE A 37 -9.51 -15.54 23.37
N ALA A 38 -10.80 -15.80 23.15
CA ALA A 38 -11.34 -17.11 22.82
C ALA A 38 -12.50 -16.98 21.80
N PRO A 39 -12.80 -18.03 21.01
CA PRO A 39 -12.05 -19.28 20.90
C PRO A 39 -10.74 -19.11 20.13
N ILE A 40 -9.79 -20.02 20.35
CA ILE A 40 -8.53 -20.09 19.58
C ILE A 40 -8.70 -21.06 18.41
N ALA A 41 -8.40 -20.58 17.21
CA ALA A 41 -8.38 -21.41 16.02
C ALA A 41 -7.08 -22.25 15.98
N PRO A 42 -7.12 -23.53 15.55
CA PRO A 42 -5.92 -24.33 15.37
C PRO A 42 -4.92 -23.67 14.41
N GLY A 43 -3.66 -23.57 14.82
CA GLY A 43 -2.60 -22.86 14.10
C GLY A 43 -2.48 -21.37 14.44
N TYR A 44 -3.35 -20.86 15.32
CA TYR A 44 -3.37 -19.47 15.80
C TYR A 44 -3.21 -19.39 17.32
N GLU A 45 -2.47 -20.34 17.90
CA GLU A 45 -2.20 -20.39 19.35
C GLU A 45 -1.31 -19.25 19.82
N ASN A 46 -0.67 -18.55 18.88
CA ASN A 46 0.21 -17.42 19.10
C ASN A 46 -0.46 -16.13 18.61
N PHE A 47 -0.38 -15.08 19.42
CA PHE A 47 -0.82 -13.73 19.12
C PHE A 47 0.38 -12.80 19.05
N THR A 48 0.34 -11.91 18.06
CA THR A 48 1.31 -10.85 17.84
C THR A 48 0.53 -9.58 17.56
N GLY A 49 1.07 -8.43 17.94
CA GLY A 49 0.40 -7.16 17.68
C GLY A 49 1.36 -5.98 17.76
N PRO A 50 1.00 -4.86 17.13
CA PRO A 50 1.71 -3.60 17.33
C PRO A 50 1.59 -3.14 18.79
N ILE A 51 2.33 -2.10 19.13
CA ILE A 51 2.15 -1.40 20.41
C ILE A 51 2.08 0.09 20.11
N PHE A 52 0.90 0.66 20.31
CA PHE A 52 0.61 2.06 20.05
C PHE A 52 0.69 2.94 21.29
N ALA A 53 1.24 4.14 21.11
CA ALA A 53 1.18 5.26 22.04
C ALA A 53 0.67 6.51 21.30
N PHE A 54 0.19 7.52 22.02
CA PHE A 54 -0.45 8.67 21.37
C PHE A 54 0.07 10.02 21.86
N PHE A 55 0.29 10.93 20.92
CA PHE A 55 0.62 12.33 21.18
C PHE A 55 -0.57 13.23 20.88
N ILE A 56 -1.02 13.94 21.92
CA ILE A 56 -2.26 14.72 21.91
C ILE A 56 -1.91 16.18 22.18
N GLU A 57 -2.27 17.07 21.25
CA GLU A 57 -2.10 18.53 21.41
C GLU A 57 -3.48 19.20 21.39
N ASN A 58 -3.82 19.93 22.45
CA ASN A 58 -5.00 20.78 22.48
C ASN A 58 -4.84 21.92 21.47
N THR A 59 -5.76 22.02 20.51
CA THR A 59 -5.65 22.99 19.41
C THR A 59 -5.76 24.44 19.87
N THR A 60 -6.40 24.69 21.01
CA THR A 60 -6.63 26.03 21.59
C THR A 60 -5.50 26.42 22.54
N THR A 61 -5.21 25.60 23.54
CA THR A 61 -4.23 25.94 24.60
C THR A 61 -2.80 25.58 24.23
N LYS A 62 -2.60 24.76 23.19
CA LYS A 62 -1.32 24.17 22.81
C LYS A 62 -0.68 23.28 23.88
N GLN A 63 -1.46 22.91 24.89
CA GLN A 63 -1.03 21.94 25.87
C GLN A 63 -0.87 20.56 25.21
N ARG A 64 0.25 19.91 25.52
CA ARG A 64 0.65 18.62 24.96
C ARG A 64 0.66 17.56 26.04
N VAL A 65 0.10 16.40 25.73
CA VAL A 65 0.12 15.22 26.59
C VAL A 65 0.40 13.96 25.78
N LEU A 66 0.94 12.95 26.45
CA LEU A 66 1.09 11.60 25.90
C LEU A 66 0.09 10.66 26.57
N PHE A 67 -0.48 9.74 25.81
CA PHE A 67 -1.30 8.66 26.31
C PHE A 67 -0.59 7.34 25.97
N ASP A 68 -0.11 6.67 27.02
CA ASP A 68 0.89 5.60 27.00
C ASP A 68 2.23 5.99 26.35
N LEU A 69 3.24 5.13 26.53
CA LEU A 69 4.60 5.32 26.02
C LEU A 69 5.17 4.11 25.28
N GLY A 70 4.43 2.99 25.20
CA GLY A 70 4.99 1.73 24.73
C GLY A 70 5.90 1.05 25.75
N PRO A 71 6.61 -0.03 25.37
CA PRO A 71 7.67 -0.61 26.18
C PRO A 71 8.91 0.29 26.24
N ARG A 72 9.70 0.10 27.29
CA ARG A 72 11.05 0.66 27.35
C ARG A 72 11.91 0.11 26.21
N LYS A 73 12.76 0.94 25.62
CA LYS A 73 13.79 0.49 24.68
C LYS A 73 14.88 -0.34 25.36
N ASP A 74 15.20 -0.01 26.60
CA ASP A 74 16.25 -0.62 27.41
C ASP A 74 15.68 -1.64 28.41
N LEU A 75 14.96 -2.66 27.93
CA LEU A 75 14.32 -3.67 28.79
C LEU A 75 15.29 -4.41 29.71
N GLU A 76 16.58 -4.44 29.40
CA GLU A 76 17.64 -4.94 30.29
C GLU A 76 17.79 -4.16 31.60
N ASN A 77 17.30 -2.93 31.66
CA ASN A 77 17.26 -2.03 32.82
C ASN A 77 15.87 -1.94 33.47
N ALA A 78 14.88 -2.69 32.96
CA ALA A 78 13.61 -2.85 33.64
C ALA A 78 13.78 -3.61 34.97
N VAL A 79 12.68 -3.80 35.72
CA VAL A 79 12.70 -4.60 36.95
C VAL A 79 13.33 -5.99 36.71
N PRO A 80 13.97 -6.62 37.73
CA PRO A 80 14.70 -7.87 37.56
C PRO A 80 13.92 -9.00 36.87
N SER A 81 12.61 -9.10 37.09
CA SER A 81 11.74 -10.10 36.45
C SER A 81 11.62 -9.89 34.94
N VAL A 82 11.39 -8.64 34.51
CA VAL A 82 11.28 -8.25 33.09
C VAL A 82 12.64 -8.35 32.41
N ALA A 83 13.68 -7.77 33.00
CA ALA A 83 15.04 -7.81 32.45
C ALA A 83 15.57 -9.25 32.33
N GLY A 84 15.25 -10.11 33.30
CA GLY A 84 15.55 -11.54 33.26
C GLY A 84 14.82 -12.26 32.12
N ALA A 85 13.52 -12.03 31.97
CA ALA A 85 12.73 -12.61 30.88
C ALA A 85 13.21 -12.16 29.49
N PHE A 86 13.60 -10.89 29.35
CA PHE A 86 14.17 -10.34 28.12
C PHE A 86 15.52 -10.99 27.79
N LYS A 87 16.47 -11.05 28.76
CA LYS A 87 17.79 -11.67 28.57
C LYS A 87 17.71 -13.17 28.27
N ALA A 88 16.74 -13.87 28.85
CA ALA A 88 16.47 -15.28 28.57
C ALA A 88 15.76 -15.50 27.22
N GLY A 89 15.35 -14.44 26.53
CA GLY A 89 14.62 -14.51 25.26
C GLY A 89 13.17 -15.00 25.40
N VAL A 90 12.63 -14.99 26.62
CA VAL A 90 11.23 -15.36 26.95
C VAL A 90 10.26 -14.23 26.61
N MET A 91 10.69 -12.98 26.81
CA MET A 91 9.97 -11.78 26.38
C MET A 91 10.77 -11.10 25.27
N ARG A 92 10.11 -10.75 24.17
CA ARG A 92 10.74 -10.09 23.02
C ARG A 92 9.88 -8.91 22.57
N MET A 93 10.40 -7.71 22.74
CA MET A 93 9.76 -6.46 22.32
C MET A 93 10.86 -5.60 21.67
N PRO A 94 11.16 -5.82 20.39
CA PRO A 94 12.21 -5.07 19.71
C PRO A 94 11.75 -3.62 19.49
N VAL A 95 12.46 -2.68 20.12
CA VAL A 95 12.22 -1.24 20.01
C VAL A 95 13.48 -0.59 19.46
N SER A 96 13.46 -0.12 18.23
CA SER A 96 14.57 0.67 17.67
C SER A 96 14.51 2.12 18.13
N LYS A 97 13.28 2.66 18.29
CA LYS A 97 13.02 4.02 18.72
C LYS A 97 11.83 4.09 19.66
N ASP A 98 12.05 4.52 20.90
CA ASP A 98 10.93 4.79 21.82
C ASP A 98 10.27 6.14 21.52
N VAL A 99 9.17 6.44 22.23
CA VAL A 99 8.42 7.71 22.07
C VAL A 99 9.32 8.94 22.27
N VAL A 100 10.27 8.87 23.19
CA VAL A 100 11.15 10.00 23.50
C VAL A 100 12.08 10.30 22.32
N GLU A 101 12.74 9.27 21.79
CA GLU A 101 13.62 9.42 20.63
C GLU A 101 12.84 9.92 19.40
N GLN A 102 11.61 9.42 19.18
CA GLN A 102 10.77 9.87 18.07
C GLN A 102 10.33 11.34 18.20
N LEU A 103 10.06 11.80 19.42
CA LEU A 103 9.74 13.21 19.70
C LEU A 103 10.96 14.12 19.50
N GLU A 104 12.12 13.72 20.01
CA GLU A 104 13.37 14.48 19.88
C GLU A 104 13.82 14.62 18.41
N GLU A 105 13.68 13.56 17.62
CA GLU A 105 13.98 13.57 16.18
C GLU A 105 13.12 14.56 15.39
N ASP A 106 11.86 14.75 15.81
CA ASP A 106 10.95 15.74 15.23
C ASP A 106 11.08 17.13 15.90
N GLY A 107 12.09 17.30 16.76
CA GLY A 107 12.40 18.58 17.43
C GLY A 107 11.41 18.98 18.51
N VAL A 108 10.64 18.04 19.06
CA VAL A 108 9.73 18.31 20.18
C VAL A 108 10.51 18.32 21.49
N GLU A 109 10.62 19.49 22.11
CA GLU A 109 11.23 19.62 23.43
C GLU A 109 10.36 18.92 24.49
N LEU A 110 10.93 17.93 25.19
CA LEU A 110 10.24 17.13 26.20
C LEU A 110 9.66 17.98 27.35
N GLY A 111 10.28 19.12 27.67
CA GLY A 111 9.77 20.08 28.66
C GLY A 111 8.43 20.71 28.28
N THR A 112 8.00 20.61 27.02
CA THR A 112 6.69 21.08 26.54
C THR A 112 5.58 20.05 26.75
N ILE A 113 5.92 18.80 27.10
CA ILE A 113 4.95 17.76 27.45
C ILE A 113 4.49 17.99 28.88
N SER A 114 3.22 18.32 29.06
CA SER A 114 2.69 18.65 30.38
C SER A 114 2.37 17.41 31.23
N ALA A 115 1.96 16.33 30.59
CA ALA A 115 1.62 15.08 31.28
C ALA A 115 1.81 13.85 30.39
N VAL A 116 2.14 12.73 31.02
CA VAL A 116 2.01 11.37 30.47
C VAL A 116 0.88 10.68 31.23
N ILE A 117 -0.07 10.14 30.48
CA ILE A 117 -1.24 9.44 31.00
C ILE A 117 -1.02 7.95 30.74
N TRP A 118 -0.94 7.14 31.79
CA TRP A 118 -0.93 5.69 31.66
C TRP A 118 -2.36 5.16 31.64
N SER A 119 -2.68 4.38 30.61
CA SER A 119 -3.92 3.62 30.51
C SER A 119 -4.00 2.57 31.62
N HIS A 120 -2.88 1.90 31.89
CA HIS A 120 -2.66 0.95 32.98
C HIS A 120 -1.15 0.69 33.16
N SER A 121 -0.76 -0.26 34.01
CA SER A 121 0.63 -0.41 34.46
C SER A 121 1.40 -1.58 33.83
N HIS A 122 0.93 -2.15 32.71
CA HIS A 122 1.69 -3.17 32.01
C HIS A 122 2.92 -2.59 31.31
N VAL A 123 3.94 -3.44 31.17
CA VAL A 123 5.30 -3.07 30.73
C VAL A 123 5.34 -2.42 29.34
N ASP A 124 4.37 -2.76 28.50
CA ASP A 124 4.18 -2.27 27.14
C ASP A 124 3.42 -0.94 27.04
N HIS A 125 3.02 -0.34 28.16
CA HIS A 125 2.31 0.94 28.19
C HIS A 125 3.08 2.05 28.91
N THR A 126 3.97 1.68 29.83
CA THR A 126 4.55 2.63 30.80
C THR A 126 5.78 3.37 30.31
N GLY A 127 6.54 2.80 29.37
CA GLY A 127 7.79 3.36 28.83
C GLY A 127 8.84 3.71 29.88
N ASP A 128 9.74 4.65 29.55
CA ASP A 128 10.74 5.19 30.49
C ASP A 128 10.39 6.61 30.92
N MET A 129 9.68 6.72 32.05
CA MET A 129 9.32 8.02 32.60
C MET A 129 10.53 8.83 33.06
N SER A 130 11.68 8.21 33.34
CA SER A 130 12.87 8.92 33.82
C SER A 130 13.50 9.86 32.78
N LYS A 131 13.20 9.65 31.49
CA LYS A 131 13.66 10.51 30.39
C LYS A 131 12.93 11.85 30.31
N PHE A 132 11.74 11.95 30.89
CA PHE A 132 10.99 13.20 30.92
C PHE A 132 11.47 14.11 32.05
N PRO A 133 11.50 15.45 31.83
CA PRO A 133 11.77 16.40 32.91
C PRO A 133 10.78 16.25 34.06
N LEU A 134 11.20 16.56 35.29
CA LEU A 134 10.36 16.46 36.51
C LEU A 134 9.11 17.35 36.48
N SER A 135 9.05 18.33 35.57
CA SER A 135 7.85 19.14 35.29
C SER A 135 6.75 18.36 34.59
N THR A 136 7.07 17.22 33.98
CA THR A 136 6.09 16.35 33.31
C THR A 136 5.33 15.54 34.36
N GLU A 137 4.04 15.77 34.44
CA GLU A 137 3.16 15.06 35.37
C GLU A 137 2.93 13.61 34.94
N LEU A 138 2.85 12.68 35.89
CA LEU A 138 2.38 11.32 35.64
C LEU A 138 0.93 11.19 36.12
N VAL A 139 0.05 10.82 35.19
CA VAL A 139 -1.40 10.72 35.40
C VAL A 139 -1.85 9.28 35.22
N PHE A 140 -2.66 8.78 36.15
CA PHE A 140 -3.20 7.41 36.11
C PHE A 140 -4.47 7.32 36.96
N SER A 141 -5.26 6.26 36.80
CA SER A 141 -6.45 6.04 37.64
C SER A 141 -6.09 5.88 39.11
N GLN A 142 -6.90 6.43 40.01
CA GLN A 142 -6.70 6.22 41.45
C GLN A 142 -6.78 4.75 41.87
N ASN A 143 -7.44 3.91 41.07
CA ASN A 143 -7.61 2.49 41.29
C ASN A 143 -6.44 1.65 40.76
N MET A 144 -5.52 2.25 40.00
CA MET A 144 -4.31 1.57 39.51
C MET A 144 -3.32 1.40 40.66
N SER A 145 -2.74 0.21 40.79
CA SER A 145 -1.66 -0.01 41.75
C SER A 145 -0.44 0.82 41.39
N THR A 146 0.16 1.46 42.40
CA THR A 146 1.43 2.19 42.28
C THR A 146 2.53 1.54 43.13
N GLU A 147 2.34 0.28 43.55
CA GLU A 147 3.39 -0.45 44.26
C GLU A 147 4.56 -0.69 43.30
N THR A 148 5.75 -0.24 43.68
CA THR A 148 6.97 -0.44 42.89
C THR A 148 7.60 -1.78 43.23
N HIS A 149 8.53 -2.25 42.40
CA HIS A 149 9.24 -3.50 42.61
C HIS A 149 9.91 -3.62 43.99
N GLU A 150 10.41 -2.51 44.53
CA GLU A 150 11.04 -2.46 45.85
C GLU A 150 10.07 -2.75 47.00
N LEU A 151 8.78 -2.43 46.80
CA LEU A 151 7.71 -2.69 47.77
C LEU A 151 7.04 -4.05 47.52
N ASN A 152 6.95 -4.45 46.26
CA ASN A 152 6.34 -5.71 45.83
C ASN A 152 7.17 -6.32 44.69
N PRO A 153 7.95 -7.40 44.94
CA PRO A 153 8.81 -8.01 43.93
C PRO A 153 8.08 -8.53 42.68
N ARG A 154 6.74 -8.63 42.70
CA ARG A 154 5.92 -9.01 41.53
C ARG A 154 5.53 -7.81 40.65
N SER A 155 5.73 -6.58 41.13
CA SER A 155 5.45 -5.38 40.35
C SER A 155 6.47 -5.20 39.22
N THR A 156 5.97 -4.67 38.09
CA THR A 156 6.76 -4.27 36.91
C THR A 156 7.20 -2.80 36.96
N LEU A 157 6.75 -2.05 37.97
CA LEU A 157 6.97 -0.62 38.10
C LEU A 157 8.27 -0.29 38.85
N LEU A 158 8.99 0.75 38.39
CA LEU A 158 10.21 1.24 39.05
C LEU A 158 9.91 2.48 39.89
N ALA A 159 10.61 2.65 41.02
CA ALA A 159 10.49 3.88 41.81
C ALA A 159 10.87 5.15 41.02
N THR A 160 11.78 5.03 40.04
CA THR A 160 12.22 6.12 39.15
C THR A 160 11.10 6.69 38.29
N ASP A 161 10.04 5.93 38.04
CA ASP A 161 8.90 6.40 37.26
C ASP A 161 8.09 7.47 38.04
N PHE A 162 8.17 7.45 39.37
CA PHE A 162 7.36 8.30 40.26
C PHE A 162 8.14 9.41 40.96
N ILE A 163 9.41 9.18 41.28
CA ILE A 163 10.18 10.09 42.14
C ILE A 163 10.33 11.47 41.50
N GLY A 164 10.13 12.52 42.31
CA GLY A 164 10.46 13.89 41.96
C GLY A 164 9.47 14.61 41.04
N ARG A 165 8.43 13.94 40.55
CA ARG A 165 7.40 14.52 39.67
C ARG A 165 6.03 14.57 40.34
N LYS A 166 5.14 15.41 39.82
CA LYS A 166 3.74 15.46 40.26
C LYS A 166 3.02 14.19 39.80
N LEU A 167 2.28 13.57 40.72
CA LEU A 167 1.41 12.42 40.45
C LEU A 167 -0.05 12.85 40.55
N THR A 168 -0.85 12.57 39.53
CA THR A 168 -2.29 12.81 39.56
C THR A 168 -3.04 11.50 39.43
N ARG A 169 -3.89 11.27 40.44
CA ARG A 169 -4.78 10.12 40.54
C ARG A 169 -6.15 10.55 40.06
N LEU A 170 -6.60 9.98 38.95
CA LEU A 170 -7.93 10.26 38.39
C LEU A 170 -9.01 9.62 39.27
N ASP A 171 -9.89 10.45 39.84
CA ASP A 171 -11.04 10.01 40.62
C ASP A 171 -12.32 10.17 39.81
N PHE A 172 -12.94 9.05 39.46
CA PHE A 172 -14.20 9.00 38.72
C PHE A 172 -15.44 9.04 39.65
N ASN A 173 -15.26 8.95 40.97
CA ASN A 173 -16.33 8.87 41.96
C ASN A 173 -16.78 10.26 42.45
N THR A 174 -17.31 11.07 41.54
CA THR A 174 -17.89 12.37 41.88
C THR A 174 -19.40 12.24 42.18
N LYS A 175 -19.99 13.26 42.83
CA LYS A 175 -21.44 13.26 43.15
C LYS A 175 -22.36 13.23 41.91
N SER A 176 -21.86 13.65 40.76
CA SER A 176 -22.58 13.67 39.49
C SER A 176 -21.57 13.43 38.36
N PRO A 177 -21.13 12.18 38.17
CA PRO A 177 -20.08 11.88 37.20
C PRO A 177 -20.61 12.11 35.79
N LEU A 178 -19.77 12.69 34.93
CA LEU A 178 -19.99 12.65 33.50
C LEU A 178 -19.97 11.18 33.07
N VAL A 179 -20.93 10.79 32.25
CA VAL A 179 -21.02 9.43 31.69
C VAL A 179 -21.04 9.53 30.18
N ILE A 180 -20.13 8.81 29.51
CA ILE A 180 -20.02 8.76 28.05
C ILE A 180 -20.04 7.28 27.64
N GLY A 181 -20.99 6.91 26.78
CA GLY A 181 -21.16 5.53 26.30
C GLY A 181 -21.27 4.49 27.41
N GLY A 182 -21.84 4.87 28.55
CA GLY A 182 -21.99 4.00 29.72
C GLY A 182 -20.75 3.89 30.63
N PHE A 183 -19.68 4.64 30.37
CA PHE A 183 -18.50 4.74 31.23
C PHE A 183 -18.45 6.07 31.96
N LYS A 184 -17.97 6.06 33.21
CA LYS A 184 -17.64 7.32 33.90
C LYS A 184 -16.50 8.00 33.15
N ALA A 185 -16.56 9.31 33.03
CA ALA A 185 -15.62 10.09 32.24
C ALA A 185 -15.14 11.33 32.98
N LEU A 186 -13.92 11.76 32.67
CA LEU A 186 -13.36 13.04 33.07
C LEU A 186 -12.98 13.82 31.82
N ASP A 187 -13.31 15.11 31.78
CA ASP A 187 -12.83 16.03 30.75
C ASP A 187 -11.44 16.54 31.16
N PHE A 188 -10.40 16.04 30.49
CA PHE A 188 -9.02 16.21 30.92
C PHE A 188 -8.56 17.67 30.79
N PHE A 189 -8.95 18.36 29.72
CA PHE A 189 -8.65 19.78 29.52
C PHE A 189 -9.75 20.70 30.06
N GLY A 190 -10.92 20.16 30.40
CA GLY A 190 -12.08 20.93 30.89
C GLY A 190 -12.79 21.74 29.81
N ASP A 191 -12.48 21.49 28.54
CA ASP A 191 -13.00 22.23 27.38
C ASP A 191 -13.79 21.34 26.40
N GLY A 192 -13.90 20.05 26.73
CA GLY A 192 -14.61 19.02 25.98
C GLY A 192 -13.87 18.46 24.78
N SER A 193 -12.56 18.73 24.65
CA SER A 193 -11.73 18.25 23.54
C SER A 193 -11.09 16.88 23.78
N PHE A 194 -10.88 16.46 25.03
CA PHE A 194 -10.28 15.17 25.36
C PHE A 194 -10.82 14.63 26.68
N TYR A 195 -11.36 13.41 26.65
CA TYR A 195 -11.93 12.74 27.82
C TYR A 195 -11.12 11.51 28.18
N ILE A 196 -11.04 11.19 29.47
CA ILE A 196 -10.56 9.91 29.98
C ILE A 196 -11.77 9.11 30.47
N LEU A 197 -11.90 7.87 30.06
CA LEU A 197 -13.00 6.96 30.41
C LEU A 197 -12.50 5.88 31.39
N ASP A 198 -13.26 5.62 32.45
CA ASP A 198 -13.03 4.51 33.39
C ASP A 198 -13.54 3.20 32.76
N VAL A 199 -12.63 2.37 32.26
CA VAL A 199 -12.94 1.16 31.46
C VAL A 199 -12.36 -0.08 32.16
N PRO A 200 -13.05 -0.60 33.19
CA PRO A 200 -12.52 -1.68 34.02
C PRO A 200 -12.53 -3.05 33.32
N GLY A 201 -11.75 -3.99 33.84
CA GLY A 201 -11.80 -5.41 33.48
C GLY A 201 -10.42 -6.01 33.17
N HIS A 202 -9.66 -5.38 32.27
CA HIS A 202 -8.29 -5.78 31.94
C HIS A 202 -7.38 -5.69 33.17
N GLN A 203 -7.27 -4.49 33.73
CA GLN A 203 -6.57 -4.23 34.98
C GLN A 203 -7.38 -3.26 35.83
N SER A 204 -7.29 -3.36 37.16
CA SER A 204 -7.83 -2.38 38.09
C SER A 204 -7.29 -0.99 37.77
N GLY A 205 -8.19 -0.05 37.48
CA GLY A 205 -7.82 1.30 37.07
C GLY A 205 -7.48 1.48 35.59
N HIS A 206 -7.77 0.50 34.73
CA HIS A 206 -7.64 0.64 33.29
C HIS A 206 -8.53 1.77 32.74
N VAL A 207 -7.97 2.62 31.88
CA VAL A 207 -8.68 3.75 31.26
C VAL A 207 -8.48 3.82 29.74
N CYS A 208 -9.46 4.41 29.06
CA CYS A 208 -9.36 4.77 27.64
C CYS A 208 -9.33 6.29 27.45
N GLY A 209 -8.75 6.76 26.36
CA GLY A 209 -8.82 8.17 25.94
C GLY A 209 -9.86 8.37 24.83
N LEU A 210 -10.64 9.45 24.87
CA LEU A 210 -11.57 9.84 23.81
C LEU A 210 -11.26 11.27 23.34
N ALA A 211 -10.63 11.37 22.17
CA ALA A 211 -10.15 12.61 21.59
C ALA A 211 -11.14 13.15 20.56
N ARG A 212 -11.58 14.40 20.74
CA ARG A 212 -12.38 15.12 19.76
C ARG A 212 -11.45 15.76 18.72
N VAL A 213 -11.46 15.25 17.50
CA VAL A 213 -10.59 15.75 16.41
C VAL A 213 -11.29 16.74 15.48
N THR A 214 -12.62 16.67 15.39
CA THR A 214 -13.47 17.73 14.83
C THR A 214 -14.65 17.95 15.76
N PRO A 215 -15.45 19.03 15.63
CA PRO A 215 -16.63 19.23 16.50
C PRO A 215 -17.58 18.02 16.57
N THR A 216 -17.58 17.16 15.55
CA THR A 216 -18.48 16.01 15.41
C THR A 216 -17.77 14.67 15.21
N SER A 217 -16.44 14.58 15.31
CA SER A 217 -15.73 13.30 15.11
C SER A 217 -14.61 13.10 16.13
N PHE A 218 -14.40 11.83 16.48
CA PHE A 218 -13.58 11.42 17.60
C PHE A 218 -12.64 10.26 17.25
N VAL A 219 -11.58 10.12 18.02
CA VAL A 219 -10.71 8.94 18.04
C VAL A 219 -10.73 8.39 19.47
N LEU A 220 -11.06 7.11 19.62
CA LEU A 220 -11.03 6.40 20.91
C LEU A 220 -9.71 5.61 20.99
N LEU A 221 -8.91 5.93 21.98
CA LEU A 221 -7.66 5.28 22.36
C LEU A 221 -8.03 4.14 23.33
N GLY A 222 -8.26 2.95 22.78
CA GLY A 222 -8.91 1.82 23.45
C GLY A 222 -8.01 1.02 24.40
N ALA A 223 -6.69 1.25 24.36
CA ALA A 223 -5.69 0.53 25.14
C ALA A 223 -5.93 -0.99 25.08
N ASP A 224 -5.94 -1.65 26.24
CA ASP A 224 -6.05 -3.09 26.41
C ASP A 224 -7.48 -3.53 26.77
N THR A 225 -8.49 -2.72 26.45
CA THR A 225 -9.89 -3.15 26.65
C THR A 225 -10.15 -4.50 25.98
N CYS A 226 -9.58 -4.69 24.79
CA CYS A 226 -9.40 -5.99 24.15
C CYS A 226 -8.24 -5.91 23.15
N HIS A 227 -7.57 -7.04 22.93
CA HIS A 227 -6.36 -7.10 22.09
C HIS A 227 -6.65 -7.38 20.62
N HIS A 228 -7.91 -7.71 20.27
CA HIS A 228 -8.28 -8.06 18.90
C HIS A 228 -9.67 -7.52 18.54
N ALA A 229 -9.79 -6.83 17.41
CA ALA A 229 -11.06 -6.27 16.93
C ALA A 229 -12.21 -7.29 16.71
N GLY A 230 -11.90 -8.59 16.60
CA GLY A 230 -12.90 -9.65 16.56
C GLY A 230 -13.73 -9.74 17.85
N ALA A 231 -13.24 -9.17 18.97
CA ALA A 231 -14.01 -9.03 20.21
C ALA A 231 -15.08 -7.92 20.13
N LEU A 232 -14.92 -6.97 19.21
CA LEU A 232 -15.87 -5.87 18.98
C LEU A 232 -16.79 -6.14 17.78
N ARG A 233 -16.32 -6.91 16.79
CA ARG A 233 -16.95 -7.02 15.47
C ARG A 233 -17.19 -8.49 15.04
N PRO A 234 -18.26 -8.78 14.28
CA PRO A 234 -19.32 -7.87 13.85
C PRO A 234 -20.39 -7.64 14.93
N THR A 235 -21.18 -6.58 14.78
CA THR A 235 -22.45 -6.40 15.51
C THR A 235 -23.55 -5.91 14.56
N SER A 236 -24.82 -6.10 14.95
CA SER A 236 -25.95 -5.60 14.17
C SER A 236 -25.94 -4.07 13.98
N LYS A 237 -25.44 -3.35 15.00
CA LYS A 237 -25.29 -1.89 14.98
C LYS A 237 -24.16 -1.46 14.04
N LEU A 238 -23.03 -2.16 14.09
CA LEU A 238 -21.92 -1.94 13.17
C LEU A 238 -22.37 -2.16 11.71
N HIS A 239 -23.00 -3.29 11.40
CA HIS A 239 -23.47 -3.59 10.03
C HIS A 239 -24.44 -2.57 9.45
N ARG A 240 -25.23 -1.89 10.30
CA ARG A 240 -26.16 -0.85 9.84
C ARG A 240 -25.43 0.36 9.25
N HIS A 241 -24.26 0.69 9.77
CA HIS A 241 -23.48 1.87 9.36
C HIS A 241 -22.28 1.49 8.49
N PHE A 242 -21.76 0.29 8.68
CA PHE A 242 -20.57 -0.25 8.04
C PHE A 242 -20.85 -1.70 7.60
N PRO A 243 -21.66 -1.90 6.53
CA PRO A 243 -21.94 -3.24 6.03
C PRO A 243 -20.64 -3.90 5.57
N CYS A 244 -20.47 -5.17 5.96
CA CYS A 244 -19.36 -5.99 5.51
C CYS A 244 -19.40 -6.13 3.96
N PRO A 245 -18.36 -5.76 3.20
CA PRO A 245 -18.37 -5.88 1.74
C PRO A 245 -18.61 -7.31 1.27
N GLY A 246 -19.32 -7.45 0.14
CA GLY A 246 -19.75 -8.74 -0.41
C GLY A 246 -18.62 -9.73 -0.66
N GLU A 247 -17.44 -9.26 -1.05
CA GLU A 247 -16.25 -10.09 -1.28
C GLU A 247 -15.77 -10.79 0.01
N LEU A 248 -15.85 -10.12 1.16
CA LEU A 248 -15.45 -10.73 2.42
C LEU A 248 -16.53 -11.66 2.97
N LEU A 249 -17.80 -11.32 2.75
CA LEU A 249 -18.89 -12.24 3.01
C LEU A 249 -18.72 -13.54 2.21
N ALA A 250 -18.26 -13.45 0.96
CA ALA A 250 -17.96 -14.62 0.14
C ALA A 250 -16.70 -15.37 0.60
N ALA A 251 -15.60 -14.66 0.90
CA ALA A 251 -14.35 -15.27 1.35
C ALA A 251 -14.49 -15.99 2.70
N THR A 252 -15.24 -15.40 3.64
CA THR A 252 -15.44 -15.98 4.97
C THR A 252 -16.30 -17.23 4.94
N ARG A 253 -17.28 -17.33 4.02
CA ARG A 253 -18.06 -18.56 3.81
C ARG A 253 -17.19 -19.76 3.39
N LEU A 254 -16.09 -19.52 2.68
CA LEU A 254 -15.20 -20.57 2.19
C LEU A 254 -14.13 -20.98 3.19
N SER A 255 -13.76 -20.07 4.09
CA SER A 255 -12.56 -20.24 4.91
C SER A 255 -12.88 -20.41 6.40
N VAL A 256 -14.06 -20.00 6.89
CA VAL A 256 -14.37 -20.06 8.34
C VAL A 256 -14.86 -21.46 8.64
N SER A 257 -14.13 -22.18 9.48
CA SER A 257 -14.56 -23.49 9.94
C SER A 257 -15.82 -23.36 10.80
N PRO A 258 -16.97 -23.92 10.39
CA PRO A 258 -18.18 -23.89 11.20
C PRO A 258 -18.04 -24.67 12.50
N LYS A 259 -16.94 -25.41 12.71
CA LYS A 259 -16.63 -26.14 13.96
C LYS A 259 -16.05 -25.26 15.06
N HIS A 260 -15.51 -24.09 14.72
CA HIS A 260 -14.80 -23.22 15.67
C HIS A 260 -15.53 -21.90 15.89
N ILE A 261 -16.27 -21.41 14.88
CA ILE A 261 -17.03 -20.17 14.96
C ILE A 261 -18.47 -20.47 14.51
N HIS A 262 -19.37 -20.60 15.48
CA HIS A 262 -20.79 -20.88 15.23
C HIS A 262 -21.62 -19.59 15.18
N ASN A 263 -22.73 -19.61 14.43
CA ASN A 263 -23.80 -18.62 14.63
C ASN A 263 -24.56 -18.99 15.92
N PRO A 264 -24.76 -18.04 16.86
CA PRO A 264 -25.46 -18.35 18.10
C PRO A 264 -26.87 -18.88 17.84
N GLY A 265 -27.15 -20.11 18.27
CA GLY A 265 -28.50 -20.64 18.40
C GLY A 265 -29.13 -21.37 17.20
N SER A 266 -28.45 -21.55 16.06
CA SER A 266 -29.12 -22.12 14.87
C SER A 266 -28.62 -23.48 14.37
N GLY A 267 -27.41 -23.93 14.73
CA GLY A 267 -26.84 -25.14 14.13
C GLY A 267 -26.62 -25.04 12.62
N GLU A 268 -26.72 -23.84 12.05
CA GLU A 268 -26.54 -23.54 10.63
C GLU A 268 -25.08 -23.16 10.30
N GLU A 269 -24.78 -23.17 9.00
CA GLU A 269 -23.49 -22.77 8.42
C GLU A 269 -23.16 -21.30 8.78
N PHE A 270 -21.86 -20.99 8.98
CA PHE A 270 -21.41 -19.64 9.33
C PHE A 270 -21.75 -18.65 8.22
N ASP A 271 -22.52 -17.60 8.55
CA ASP A 271 -22.79 -16.48 7.65
C ASP A 271 -22.46 -15.16 8.35
N LEU A 272 -21.36 -14.53 7.92
CA LEU A 272 -20.94 -13.25 8.47
C LEU A 272 -21.97 -12.15 8.19
N ALA A 273 -22.76 -12.25 7.10
CA ALA A 273 -23.70 -11.20 6.69
C ALA A 273 -24.85 -11.02 7.69
N SER A 274 -25.33 -12.13 8.23
CA SER A 274 -26.41 -12.18 9.20
C SER A 274 -25.91 -12.21 10.65
N ARG A 275 -24.59 -12.30 10.87
CA ARG A 275 -24.02 -12.38 12.21
C ARG A 275 -24.16 -11.05 12.93
N THR A 276 -24.73 -11.09 14.13
CA THR A 276 -24.98 -9.91 14.96
C THR A 276 -24.16 -9.88 16.24
N THR A 277 -23.27 -10.84 16.43
CA THR A 277 -22.43 -11.00 17.61
C THR A 277 -20.94 -11.07 17.23
N PRO A 278 -20.03 -10.55 18.07
CA PRO A 278 -18.59 -10.59 17.80
C PRO A 278 -18.04 -12.00 17.51
N LEU A 279 -16.91 -12.07 16.82
CA LEU A 279 -16.23 -13.33 16.47
C LEU A 279 -15.52 -13.95 17.67
N LEU A 280 -14.96 -13.10 18.53
CA LEU A 280 -14.16 -13.46 19.69
C LEU A 280 -14.80 -12.91 20.96
N THR A 281 -14.36 -13.43 22.09
CA THR A 281 -14.57 -12.86 23.42
C THR A 281 -13.23 -12.78 24.14
N VAL A 282 -13.12 -11.94 25.17
CA VAL A 282 -11.92 -11.91 26.02
C VAL A 282 -11.75 -13.24 26.74
N ALA A 283 -10.49 -13.64 26.94
CA ALA A 283 -10.16 -14.89 27.61
C ALA A 283 -10.75 -14.97 29.03
N GLU A 284 -11.05 -16.19 29.49
CA GLU A 284 -11.32 -16.47 30.90
C GLU A 284 -9.99 -16.53 31.65
N GLY A 285 -9.71 -15.54 32.51
CA GLY A 285 -8.38 -15.35 33.10
C GLY A 285 -7.33 -14.85 32.09
N GLY A 286 -6.04 -15.09 32.38
CA GLY A 286 -4.94 -14.60 31.56
C GLY A 286 -4.52 -13.19 31.94
N TYR A 287 -4.54 -12.26 30.97
CA TYR A 287 -4.20 -10.85 31.18
C TYR A 287 -5.36 -9.99 31.69
N PHE A 288 -6.56 -10.57 31.86
CA PHE A 288 -7.71 -9.89 32.44
C PHE A 288 -7.83 -10.22 33.94
N GLU A 289 -7.71 -9.21 34.80
CA GLU A 289 -7.96 -9.35 36.25
C GLU A 289 -9.41 -9.73 36.54
N ASP A 290 -10.36 -9.17 35.77
CA ASP A 290 -11.79 -9.49 35.83
C ASP A 290 -12.36 -9.61 34.41
N SER A 291 -12.29 -10.84 33.86
CA SER A 291 -12.82 -11.17 32.54
C SER A 291 -14.32 -10.89 32.39
N ALA A 292 -15.12 -10.99 33.47
CA ALA A 292 -16.56 -10.75 33.38
C ALA A 292 -16.84 -9.26 33.18
N THR A 293 -16.19 -8.41 33.98
CA THR A 293 -16.26 -6.95 33.82
C THR A 293 -15.64 -6.52 32.49
N ALA A 294 -14.55 -7.15 32.06
CA ALA A 294 -13.93 -6.87 30.76
C ALA A 294 -14.88 -7.12 29.59
N ARG A 295 -15.67 -8.21 29.61
CA ARG A 295 -16.70 -8.46 28.58
C ARG A 295 -17.75 -7.37 28.53
N GLU A 296 -18.19 -6.87 29.68
CA GLU A 296 -19.14 -5.76 29.74
C GLU A 296 -18.53 -4.48 29.15
N SER A 297 -17.27 -4.19 29.48
CA SER A 297 -16.53 -3.06 28.92
C SER A 297 -16.37 -3.19 27.41
N VAL A 298 -15.94 -4.35 26.89
CA VAL A 298 -15.82 -4.63 25.45
C VAL A 298 -17.16 -4.46 24.74
N HIS A 299 -18.26 -4.92 25.33
CA HIS A 299 -19.60 -4.71 24.78
C HIS A 299 -19.94 -3.21 24.65
N LYS A 300 -19.66 -2.41 25.69
CA LYS A 300 -19.88 -0.96 25.64
C LYS A 300 -18.95 -0.27 24.64
N ILE A 301 -17.67 -0.66 24.54
CA ILE A 301 -16.75 -0.16 23.50
C ILE A 301 -17.27 -0.50 22.09
N GLY A 302 -17.95 -1.64 21.91
CA GLY A 302 -18.64 -1.98 20.66
C GLY A 302 -19.69 -0.94 20.23
N GLU A 303 -20.27 -0.17 21.15
CA GLU A 303 -21.17 0.94 20.83
C GLU A 303 -20.43 2.14 20.25
N PHE A 304 -19.20 2.41 20.73
CA PHE A 304 -18.32 3.42 20.13
C PHE A 304 -17.88 2.97 18.74
N ASP A 305 -17.49 1.70 18.61
CA ASP A 305 -17.03 1.11 17.35
C ASP A 305 -18.12 1.11 16.27
N ALA A 306 -19.38 0.92 16.65
CA ALA A 306 -20.53 1.00 15.76
C ALA A 306 -20.94 2.44 15.41
N ASN A 307 -20.36 3.47 16.04
CA ASN A 307 -20.75 4.86 15.86
C ASN A 307 -19.98 5.51 14.69
N PRO A 308 -20.65 6.07 13.68
CA PRO A 308 -20.00 6.69 12.52
C PRO A 308 -19.20 7.97 12.81
N ASP A 309 -19.29 8.49 14.03
CA ASP A 309 -18.55 9.65 14.50
C ASP A 309 -17.30 9.29 15.31
N VAL A 310 -17.04 8.01 15.59
CA VAL A 310 -15.91 7.57 16.43
C VAL A 310 -15.05 6.56 15.68
N PHE A 311 -13.74 6.79 15.68
CA PHE A 311 -12.76 5.83 15.19
C PHE A 311 -12.07 5.15 16.37
N VAL A 312 -12.29 3.85 16.55
CA VAL A 312 -11.72 3.07 17.66
C VAL A 312 -10.38 2.49 17.27
N VAL A 313 -9.36 2.76 18.08
CA VAL A 313 -8.00 2.25 17.93
C VAL A 313 -7.65 1.43 19.17
N LEU A 314 -7.46 0.11 19.00
CA LEU A 314 -6.95 -0.77 20.05
C LEU A 314 -5.42 -0.85 19.94
N THR A 315 -4.71 -0.93 21.06
CA THR A 315 -3.23 -0.86 21.07
C THR A 315 -2.58 -1.99 20.28
N HIS A 316 -3.13 -3.20 20.36
CA HIS A 316 -2.54 -4.40 19.76
C HIS A 316 -3.29 -4.91 18.52
N ASP A 317 -4.12 -4.07 17.90
CA ASP A 317 -4.86 -4.46 16.70
C ASP A 317 -3.96 -4.39 15.46
N GLU A 318 -3.40 -5.53 15.08
CA GLU A 318 -2.56 -5.70 13.89
C GLU A 318 -3.27 -5.27 12.60
N SER A 319 -4.61 -5.34 12.55
CA SER A 319 -5.36 -4.90 11.36
C SER A 319 -5.26 -3.40 11.09
N MET A 320 -4.76 -2.62 12.06
CA MET A 320 -4.60 -1.17 11.97
C MET A 320 -3.21 -0.75 11.51
N GLY A 321 -2.22 -1.64 11.58
CA GLY A 321 -0.81 -1.31 11.31
C GLY A 321 -0.60 -0.77 9.89
N HIS A 322 -1.34 -1.30 8.91
CA HIS A 322 -1.33 -0.80 7.54
C HIS A 322 -2.39 0.24 7.22
N LEU A 323 -3.04 0.86 8.20
CA LEU A 323 -4.09 1.87 7.96
C LEU A 323 -3.73 3.27 8.40
N MET A 324 -2.70 3.38 9.21
CA MET A 324 -2.37 4.59 9.94
C MET A 324 -0.94 4.98 9.58
N ARG A 325 -0.73 6.26 9.30
CA ARG A 325 0.62 6.79 9.19
C ARG A 325 1.06 7.02 10.62
N PRO A 326 2.12 6.35 11.10
CA PRO A 326 2.64 6.65 12.40
C PRO A 326 3.19 8.09 12.41
N TYR A 327 3.56 8.52 13.60
CA TYR A 327 4.14 9.82 13.90
C TYR A 327 5.17 10.24 12.82
N PRO A 328 5.13 11.50 12.32
CA PRO A 328 4.41 12.67 12.86
C PRO A 328 3.03 12.95 12.23
N ALA A 329 2.45 12.03 11.46
CA ALA A 329 1.15 12.25 10.82
C ALA A 329 -0.01 12.32 11.82
N THR A 330 -1.05 13.12 11.52
CA THR A 330 -2.24 13.23 12.36
C THR A 330 -3.38 12.32 11.91
N LEU A 331 -4.17 11.85 12.89
CA LEU A 331 -5.40 11.07 12.70
C LEU A 331 -6.64 11.94 12.50
N ASP A 332 -6.51 13.26 12.54
CA ASP A 332 -7.64 14.19 12.71
C ASP A 332 -8.65 14.16 11.55
N GLN A 333 -8.17 13.83 10.35
CA GLN A 333 -8.97 13.80 9.13
C GLN A 333 -9.43 12.40 8.72
N TRP A 334 -9.41 11.42 9.64
CA TRP A 334 -9.78 10.03 9.34
C TRP A 334 -11.14 9.91 8.64
N LYS A 335 -12.13 10.71 9.07
CA LYS A 335 -13.50 10.67 8.53
C LYS A 335 -13.59 11.23 7.12
N ALA A 336 -12.86 12.30 6.83
CA ALA A 336 -12.78 12.88 5.48
C ALA A 336 -12.08 11.92 4.50
N LYS A 337 -11.01 11.26 4.95
CA LYS A 337 -10.30 10.23 4.18
C LYS A 337 -11.21 9.03 3.89
N ALA A 338 -11.99 8.58 4.86
CA ALA A 338 -12.96 7.49 4.66
C ALA A 338 -14.04 7.84 3.62
N ALA A 339 -14.54 9.09 3.63
CA ALA A 339 -15.55 9.55 2.67
C ALA A 339 -15.02 9.62 1.21
N GLN A 340 -13.75 9.99 1.02
CA GLN A 340 -13.11 9.99 -0.30
C GLN A 340 -13.02 8.59 -0.90
N VAL A 341 -12.72 7.58 -0.07
CA VAL A 341 -12.67 6.17 -0.49
C VAL A 341 -14.08 5.65 -0.82
N SER A 342 -15.09 5.99 -0.03
CA SER A 342 -16.48 5.57 -0.27
C SER A 342 -17.10 6.21 -1.53
N ALA A 343 -16.64 7.38 -1.97
CA ALA A 343 -17.13 8.02 -3.19
C ALA A 343 -16.64 7.31 -4.47
N CYS A 344 -15.56 6.53 -4.39
CA CYS A 344 -15.06 5.71 -5.49
C CYS A 344 -15.82 4.38 -5.66
N PHE A 345 -16.70 4.02 -4.73
CA PHE A 345 -17.52 2.81 -4.78
C PHE A 345 -18.99 3.16 -4.50
N PRO A 346 -19.83 3.42 -5.53
CA PRO A 346 -21.22 3.80 -5.30
C PRO A 346 -22.02 2.66 -4.63
N PRO A 347 -22.97 2.96 -3.73
CA PRO A 347 -23.77 1.94 -3.08
C PRO A 347 -24.62 1.18 -4.10
N CYS A 348 -24.51 -0.15 -4.08
CA CYS A 348 -25.32 -1.05 -4.91
C CYS A 348 -26.81 -0.86 -4.58
N SER A 349 -27.52 -0.13 -5.42
CA SER A 349 -28.94 0.15 -5.27
C SER A 349 -29.76 -0.96 -5.94
N ARG A 350 -30.03 -2.06 -5.21
CA ARG A 350 -31.27 -2.88 -5.29
C ARG A 350 -31.18 -4.13 -4.38
N PRO A 351 -32.18 -4.39 -3.52
CA PRO A 351 -32.30 -5.68 -2.86
C PRO A 351 -32.84 -6.70 -3.86
N ARG A 352 -31.99 -7.61 -4.37
CA ARG A 352 -32.49 -8.82 -5.05
C ARG A 352 -32.75 -9.89 -3.99
N THR A 353 -34.02 -10.18 -3.79
CA THR A 353 -34.52 -11.37 -3.10
C THR A 353 -33.90 -12.62 -3.71
N TYR A 354 -33.04 -13.33 -2.97
CA TYR A 354 -32.53 -14.63 -3.37
C TYR A 354 -33.61 -15.70 -3.09
N GLY A 355 -34.19 -16.21 -4.18
CA GLY A 355 -34.98 -17.43 -4.16
C GLY A 355 -34.08 -18.64 -3.96
N ILE A 356 -34.47 -19.47 -3.00
CA ILE A 356 -33.84 -20.74 -2.63
C ILE A 356 -33.80 -21.68 -3.85
N CYS A 357 -32.62 -22.02 -4.33
CA CYS A 357 -32.44 -23.17 -5.23
C CYS A 357 -31.93 -24.36 -4.42
N LYS A 358 -32.83 -25.29 -4.12
CA LYS A 358 -32.52 -26.61 -3.58
C LYS A 358 -31.92 -27.46 -4.70
N SER A 359 -30.66 -27.84 -4.58
CA SER A 359 -30.20 -29.13 -5.11
C SER A 359 -29.03 -29.66 -4.29
N THR A 360 -29.35 -30.59 -3.42
CA THR A 360 -28.44 -31.50 -2.73
C THR A 360 -27.67 -32.37 -3.73
N LYS A 361 -26.34 -32.40 -3.62
CA LYS A 361 -25.54 -33.61 -3.88
C LYS A 361 -24.20 -33.50 -3.15
N ALA A 362 -24.09 -34.29 -2.10
CA ALA A 362 -22.88 -34.47 -1.30
C ALA A 362 -21.74 -35.06 -2.15
N TRP A 363 -20.54 -34.51 -1.99
CA TRP A 363 -19.29 -35.17 -2.36
C TRP A 363 -18.48 -35.39 -1.07
N ALA A 364 -18.17 -36.65 -0.82
CA ALA A 364 -17.45 -37.11 0.36
C ALA A 364 -16.00 -36.60 0.34
N ILE A 365 -15.54 -36.05 1.47
CA ILE A 365 -14.17 -35.56 1.66
C ILE A 365 -13.31 -36.69 2.22
N ASP A 366 -12.28 -37.07 1.47
CA ASP A 366 -11.23 -38.01 1.86
C ASP A 366 -10.34 -37.41 2.99
N HIS A 367 -10.04 -38.23 3.99
CA HIS A 367 -9.50 -37.86 5.30
C HIS A 367 -7.95 -37.72 5.35
N LYS A 368 -7.32 -37.14 4.32
CA LYS A 368 -5.84 -37.07 4.25
C LYS A 368 -5.21 -35.71 3.95
N ILE A 369 -5.98 -34.62 4.01
CA ILE A 369 -5.43 -33.26 3.84
C ILE A 369 -5.73 -32.44 5.10
N GLN A 370 -4.95 -32.65 6.16
CA GLN A 370 -5.02 -31.84 7.39
C GLN A 370 -3.68 -31.20 7.81
N HIS A 371 -2.60 -31.32 7.01
CA HIS A 371 -1.27 -30.89 7.46
C HIS A 371 -0.53 -29.85 6.62
N LYS A 372 -1.17 -29.14 5.67
CA LYS A 372 -0.47 -28.09 4.89
C LYS A 372 -1.29 -26.85 4.54
N ILE A 373 -2.32 -26.53 5.33
CA ILE A 373 -3.09 -25.28 5.19
C ILE A 373 -3.10 -24.59 6.55
N SER A 374 -2.00 -23.94 6.89
CA SER A 374 -1.91 -23.08 8.06
C SER A 374 -0.78 -22.10 7.82
N ASN A 375 -1.13 -20.83 7.55
CA ASN A 375 -0.48 -19.67 8.19
C ASN A 375 -0.97 -18.27 7.76
N ASN A 376 -1.72 -18.05 6.66
CA ASN A 376 -1.82 -16.67 6.12
C ASN A 376 -3.22 -16.11 5.79
N PHE A 377 -4.31 -16.64 6.36
CA PHE A 377 -5.63 -16.12 6.00
C PHE A 377 -6.55 -16.09 7.20
N TYR A 378 -6.47 -15.07 8.06
CA TYR A 378 -7.61 -14.59 8.86
C TYR A 378 -7.24 -13.32 9.64
N CYS A 379 -7.18 -12.17 8.94
CA CYS A 379 -7.56 -10.81 9.42
C CYS A 379 -7.04 -9.68 8.51
N ASP A 380 -6.10 -9.96 7.61
CA ASP A 380 -5.33 -8.96 6.84
C ASP A 380 -6.10 -8.10 5.83
N ARG A 381 -7.40 -8.33 5.61
CA ARG A 381 -8.13 -7.75 4.47
C ARG A 381 -9.36 -6.91 4.82
N PHE A 382 -9.49 -6.40 6.05
CA PHE A 382 -10.74 -5.74 6.46
C PHE A 382 -10.75 -4.25 6.75
N TRP A 383 -9.61 -3.61 6.56
CA TRP A 383 -9.52 -2.23 6.15
C TRP A 383 -8.24 -2.21 5.34
N SER A 384 -8.19 -1.78 4.09
CA SER A 384 -6.90 -1.59 3.39
C SER A 384 -6.75 -0.12 3.10
N LEU A 385 -6.55 0.64 4.16
CA LEU A 385 -6.08 2.01 4.14
C LEU A 385 -4.54 2.02 3.97
N HIS A 386 -4.02 1.26 3.00
CA HIS A 386 -2.64 1.19 2.47
C HIS A 386 -1.56 2.05 3.16
N ILE A 387 -1.09 1.64 4.32
CA ILE A 387 0.08 2.17 5.04
C ILE A 387 0.86 0.99 5.67
N LEU A 388 1.02 -0.12 4.93
CA LEU A 388 2.12 -1.06 5.19
C LEU A 388 3.40 -0.27 5.05
N ASN A 389 4.26 -0.15 6.06
CA ASN A 389 5.68 0.24 5.97
C ASN A 389 6.06 0.73 4.55
N THR A 390 5.54 1.90 4.16
CA THR A 390 5.25 2.12 2.74
C THR A 390 6.56 2.38 2.09
N MET A 391 6.92 1.52 1.14
CA MET A 391 7.98 1.85 0.23
C MET A 391 7.73 3.29 -0.24
N SER A 392 8.71 4.15 -0.08
CA SER A 392 8.67 5.50 -0.58
C SER A 392 9.63 5.58 -1.75
N PHE A 393 9.54 6.62 -2.56
CA PHE A 393 10.52 6.87 -3.62
C PHE A 393 11.99 6.86 -3.13
N ARG A 394 12.21 7.09 -1.82
CA ARG A 394 13.55 7.04 -1.20
C ARG A 394 14.15 5.64 -1.18
N ASP A 395 13.32 4.59 -1.14
CA ASP A 395 13.81 3.20 -1.19
C ASP A 395 14.39 2.84 -2.57
N LEU A 396 14.10 3.65 -3.58
CA LEU A 396 14.70 3.58 -4.90
C LEU A 396 15.92 4.50 -5.02
N ASN A 397 16.45 5.05 -3.91
CA ASN A 397 17.54 6.02 -3.89
C ASN A 397 17.31 7.24 -4.80
N ILE A 398 16.05 7.60 -5.07
CA ILE A 398 15.75 8.79 -5.88
C ILE A 398 16.06 10.03 -5.03
N PRO A 399 16.92 10.95 -5.50
CA PRO A 399 17.24 12.17 -4.75
C PRO A 399 16.00 13.02 -4.44
N VAL A 400 16.03 13.75 -3.33
CA VAL A 400 14.95 14.69 -3.00
C VAL A 400 15.05 15.91 -3.89
N SER A 401 13.94 16.29 -4.52
CA SER A 401 13.81 17.53 -5.27
C SER A 401 12.37 18.04 -5.21
N SER A 402 12.20 19.36 -5.23
CA SER A 402 10.91 20.03 -5.38
C SER A 402 10.56 20.36 -6.83
N PHE A 403 11.50 20.19 -7.77
CA PHE A 403 11.29 20.43 -9.19
C PHE A 403 10.49 19.29 -9.82
N THR A 404 9.57 19.62 -10.72
CA THR A 404 8.64 18.67 -11.33
C THR A 404 8.52 18.89 -12.82
N VAL A 405 8.04 17.87 -13.51
CA VAL A 405 7.66 17.92 -14.92
C VAL A 405 6.19 17.57 -15.08
N THR A 406 5.57 18.06 -16.15
CA THR A 406 4.29 17.54 -16.63
C THR A 406 4.55 16.50 -17.72
N VAL A 407 3.85 15.37 -17.64
CA VAL A 407 3.95 14.27 -18.61
C VAL A 407 2.63 14.11 -19.34
N LYS A 408 2.68 14.15 -20.68
CA LYS A 408 1.56 13.77 -21.55
C LYS A 408 1.95 12.51 -22.34
N ILE A 409 1.00 11.60 -22.50
CA ILE A 409 1.19 10.33 -23.22
C ILE A 409 0.49 10.39 -24.57
N PHE A 410 1.18 9.97 -25.62
CA PHE A 410 0.58 9.75 -26.93
C PHE A 410 0.32 8.26 -27.10
N ASP A 411 -0.81 7.92 -27.69
CA ASP A 411 -1.08 6.59 -28.22
C ASP A 411 -1.08 6.70 -29.74
N ILE A 412 -0.02 6.19 -30.37
CA ILE A 412 0.28 6.47 -31.79
C ILE A 412 -0.40 5.48 -32.73
N VAL A 413 -0.66 4.26 -32.25
CA VAL A 413 -1.24 3.19 -33.07
C VAL A 413 -2.75 3.18 -32.93
N ASP A 414 -3.49 3.31 -34.04
CA ASP A 414 -4.96 3.45 -34.02
C ASP A 414 -5.68 2.17 -33.53
N ASP A 415 -5.10 1.01 -33.85
CA ASP A 415 -5.69 -0.30 -33.56
C ASP A 415 -4.57 -1.30 -33.20
N PRO A 416 -4.23 -1.43 -31.91
CA PRO A 416 -3.11 -2.25 -31.45
C PRO A 416 -3.32 -3.74 -31.71
N GLN A 417 -4.56 -4.19 -31.97
CA GLN A 417 -4.85 -5.59 -32.31
C GLN A 417 -4.51 -5.93 -33.77
N LYS A 418 -4.37 -4.91 -34.63
CA LYS A 418 -3.94 -5.07 -36.03
C LYS A 418 -2.43 -4.99 -36.20
N VAL A 419 -1.67 -4.81 -35.12
CA VAL A 419 -0.22 -4.89 -35.17
C VAL A 419 0.22 -6.33 -35.39
N ILE A 420 1.15 -6.54 -36.32
CA ILE A 420 1.73 -7.87 -36.55
C ILE A 420 2.90 -8.05 -35.58
N ALA A 421 2.62 -8.72 -34.47
CA ALA A 421 3.61 -9.03 -33.45
C ALA A 421 3.38 -10.44 -32.90
N SER A 422 4.34 -11.35 -33.15
CA SER A 422 4.28 -12.71 -32.61
C SER A 422 4.60 -12.69 -31.12
N ALA A 423 3.67 -13.12 -30.26
CA ALA A 423 3.88 -13.16 -28.81
C ALA A 423 5.13 -13.97 -28.43
N ALA A 424 5.43 -15.04 -29.18
CA ALA A 424 6.59 -15.90 -28.95
C ALA A 424 7.94 -15.20 -29.16
N ALA A 425 7.97 -14.05 -29.84
CA ALA A 425 9.17 -13.25 -30.01
C ALA A 425 9.46 -12.32 -28.81
N PHE A 426 8.48 -12.13 -27.92
CA PHE A 426 8.57 -11.17 -26.81
C PHE A 426 8.42 -11.83 -25.44
N LEU A 427 7.58 -12.86 -25.31
CA LEU A 427 7.25 -13.46 -24.02
C LEU A 427 7.07 -14.98 -24.09
N THR A 428 7.16 -15.61 -22.92
CA THR A 428 6.94 -17.04 -22.70
C THR A 428 6.35 -17.29 -21.31
N PRO A 429 5.48 -18.30 -21.11
CA PRO A 429 4.90 -19.16 -22.13
C PRO A 429 3.82 -18.43 -22.96
N VAL A 430 3.62 -18.88 -24.20
CA VAL A 430 2.51 -18.42 -25.06
C VAL A 430 1.35 -19.41 -24.93
N ALA A 431 0.19 -18.93 -24.48
CA ALA A 431 -1.01 -19.74 -24.40
C ALA A 431 -1.66 -19.92 -25.79
N PRO A 432 -2.26 -21.08 -26.10
CA PRO A 432 -3.00 -21.28 -27.34
C PRO A 432 -4.10 -20.23 -27.52
N GLY A 433 -4.23 -19.67 -28.72
CA GLY A 433 -5.17 -18.61 -29.05
C GLY A 433 -4.68 -17.19 -28.73
N TYR A 434 -3.47 -17.06 -28.17
CA TYR A 434 -2.81 -15.80 -27.83
C TYR A 434 -1.45 -15.67 -28.51
N GLU A 435 -1.30 -16.22 -29.71
CA GLU A 435 -0.05 -16.23 -30.48
C GLU A 435 0.35 -14.84 -31.01
N ASN A 436 -0.59 -13.90 -31.08
CA ASN A 436 -0.33 -12.52 -31.48
C ASN A 436 -0.44 -11.60 -30.27
N LEU A 437 0.54 -10.69 -30.12
CA LEU A 437 0.48 -9.62 -29.13
C LEU A 437 -0.41 -8.49 -29.64
N THR A 438 -1.12 -7.84 -28.71
CA THR A 438 -1.77 -6.56 -28.93
C THR A 438 -0.75 -5.52 -28.51
N CYS A 439 -0.33 -4.66 -29.43
CA CYS A 439 0.78 -3.72 -29.21
C CYS A 439 0.30 -2.28 -29.42
N PRO A 440 -0.08 -1.54 -28.36
CA PRO A 440 -0.12 -0.09 -28.46
C PRO A 440 1.31 0.43 -28.62
N THR A 441 1.47 1.71 -28.96
CA THR A 441 2.80 2.32 -28.94
C THR A 441 2.72 3.70 -28.30
N PHE A 442 3.24 3.77 -27.07
CA PHE A 442 3.25 5.00 -26.30
C PHE A 442 4.53 5.81 -26.47
N ALA A 443 4.35 7.11 -26.68
CA ALA A 443 5.40 8.12 -26.66
C ALA A 443 5.02 9.24 -25.68
N PHE A 444 5.95 10.11 -25.29
CA PHE A 444 5.69 11.07 -24.22
C PHE A 444 6.20 12.47 -24.51
N LEU A 445 5.41 13.49 -24.16
CA LEU A 445 5.87 14.87 -24.04
C LEU A 445 6.12 15.18 -22.56
N VAL A 446 7.36 15.54 -22.25
CA VAL A 446 7.80 15.95 -20.91
C VAL A 446 8.11 17.45 -20.94
N GLU A 447 7.39 18.23 -20.14
CA GLU A 447 7.59 19.68 -20.00
C GLU A 447 8.10 20.01 -18.59
N ASN A 448 9.29 20.62 -18.48
CA ASN A 448 9.81 21.08 -17.20
C ASN A 448 8.94 22.23 -16.66
N ALA A 449 8.42 22.08 -15.45
CA ALA A 449 7.46 23.02 -14.88
C ALA A 449 8.06 24.43 -14.67
N THR A 450 9.37 24.51 -14.46
CA THR A 450 10.12 25.74 -14.16
C THR A 450 10.61 26.41 -15.44
N THR A 451 11.36 25.70 -16.28
CA THR A 451 12.01 26.27 -17.47
C THR A 451 11.08 26.31 -18.68
N LYS A 452 9.96 25.57 -18.64
CA LYS A 452 9.05 25.34 -19.79
C LYS A 452 9.73 24.68 -20.98
N GLN A 453 10.91 24.12 -20.77
CA GLN A 453 11.58 23.32 -21.78
C GLN A 453 10.79 22.03 -22.03
N ARG A 454 10.53 21.75 -23.30
CA ARG A 454 9.83 20.55 -23.77
C ARG A 454 10.79 19.56 -24.40
N VAL A 455 10.64 18.29 -24.06
CA VAL A 455 11.32 17.18 -24.70
C VAL A 455 10.34 16.05 -24.99
N LEU A 456 10.58 15.31 -26.08
CA LEU A 456 9.85 14.09 -26.39
C LEU A 456 10.70 12.89 -25.94
N PHE A 457 10.06 11.92 -25.30
CA PHE A 457 10.64 10.60 -25.02
C PHE A 457 9.94 9.59 -25.94
N ASP A 458 10.70 9.12 -26.93
CA ASP A 458 10.24 8.44 -28.14
C ASP A 458 9.24 9.25 -28.98
N LEU A 459 9.00 8.78 -30.21
CA LEU A 459 8.07 9.39 -31.18
C LEU A 459 6.98 8.43 -31.65
N GLY A 460 7.09 7.13 -31.33
CA GLY A 460 6.24 6.12 -31.93
C GLY A 460 6.64 5.75 -33.37
N PRO A 461 5.87 4.88 -34.04
CA PRO A 461 6.06 4.60 -35.46
C PRO A 461 5.71 5.83 -36.31
N ARG A 462 6.46 6.01 -37.39
CA ARG A 462 6.07 6.92 -38.47
C ARG A 462 4.76 6.47 -39.12
N LYS A 463 3.97 7.43 -39.59
CA LYS A 463 2.73 7.17 -40.34
C LYS A 463 2.98 6.45 -41.67
N ASP A 464 4.14 6.68 -42.27
CA ASP A 464 4.52 6.18 -43.59
C ASP A 464 5.66 5.15 -43.50
N LEU A 465 5.49 4.09 -42.70
CA LEU A 465 6.51 3.04 -42.50
C LEU A 465 7.05 2.44 -43.82
N GLU A 466 6.28 2.45 -44.92
CA GLU A 466 6.72 2.05 -46.25
C GLU A 466 7.84 2.92 -46.87
N ASN A 467 8.06 4.12 -46.31
CA ASN A 467 9.12 5.06 -46.66
C ASN A 467 10.22 5.13 -45.58
N GLY A 468 10.14 4.29 -44.54
CA GLY A 468 11.19 4.16 -43.54
C GLY A 468 12.46 3.48 -44.07
N ALA A 469 13.31 3.01 -43.16
CA ALA A 469 14.49 2.24 -43.55
C ALA A 469 14.12 1.05 -44.46
N PRO A 470 14.95 0.66 -45.44
CA PRO A 470 14.59 -0.38 -46.40
C PRO A 470 14.17 -1.72 -45.80
N SER A 471 14.74 -2.12 -44.65
CA SER A 471 14.35 -3.33 -43.91
C SER A 471 12.91 -3.25 -43.41
N VAL A 472 12.53 -2.13 -42.80
CA VAL A 472 11.18 -1.81 -42.32
C VAL A 472 10.20 -1.75 -43.49
N ALA A 473 10.53 -0.97 -44.52
CA ALA A 473 9.70 -0.80 -45.70
C ALA A 473 9.47 -2.12 -46.46
N ALA A 474 10.48 -2.99 -46.52
CA ALA A 474 10.36 -4.33 -47.10
C ALA A 474 9.42 -5.20 -46.27
N GLY A 475 9.52 -5.14 -44.93
CA GLY A 475 8.60 -5.84 -44.02
C GLY A 475 7.14 -5.41 -44.22
N VAL A 476 6.89 -4.10 -44.33
CA VAL A 476 5.55 -3.55 -44.60
C VAL A 476 5.02 -4.03 -45.96
N LYS A 477 5.83 -3.93 -47.03
CA LYS A 477 5.44 -4.36 -48.38
C LYS A 477 5.18 -5.87 -48.47
N ALA A 478 5.94 -6.67 -47.72
CA ALA A 478 5.75 -8.11 -47.63
C ALA A 478 4.57 -8.53 -46.74
N GLY A 479 3.96 -7.59 -46.02
CA GLY A 479 2.91 -7.88 -45.03
C GLY A 479 3.44 -8.57 -43.77
N ALA A 480 4.76 -8.53 -43.53
CA ALA A 480 5.40 -9.08 -42.33
C ALA A 480 5.45 -8.07 -41.16
N MET A 481 5.23 -6.78 -41.44
CA MET A 481 5.13 -5.71 -40.45
C MET A 481 3.90 -4.87 -40.75
N ARG A 482 3.14 -4.52 -39.71
CA ARG A 482 1.98 -3.63 -39.83
C ARG A 482 1.78 -2.91 -38.52
N MET A 483 1.68 -1.58 -38.58
CA MET A 483 1.28 -0.72 -37.47
C MET A 483 0.36 0.35 -38.04
N PRO A 484 -0.96 0.29 -37.80
CA PRO A 484 -1.89 1.28 -38.34
C PRO A 484 -1.71 2.62 -37.60
N VAL A 485 -1.30 3.64 -38.34
CA VAL A 485 -1.08 4.99 -37.82
C VAL A 485 -1.81 5.99 -38.72
N SER A 486 -2.87 6.60 -38.20
CA SER A 486 -3.60 7.65 -38.92
C SER A 486 -2.98 9.02 -38.72
N LYS A 487 -2.37 9.25 -37.55
CA LYS A 487 -1.68 10.48 -37.16
C LYS A 487 -0.42 10.16 -36.37
N ASP A 488 0.73 10.52 -36.91
CA ASP A 488 1.97 10.46 -36.14
C ASP A 488 2.02 11.55 -35.07
N ILE A 489 3.03 11.50 -34.18
CA ILE A 489 3.18 12.46 -33.09
C ILE A 489 3.34 13.90 -33.59
N VAL A 490 3.90 14.11 -34.79
CA VAL A 490 4.09 15.44 -35.37
C VAL A 490 2.74 16.04 -35.77
N GLU A 491 1.88 15.25 -36.42
CA GLU A 491 0.51 15.64 -36.74
C GLU A 491 -0.31 15.91 -35.47
N GLN A 492 -0.19 15.06 -34.43
CA GLN A 492 -0.90 15.25 -33.16
C GLN A 492 -0.46 16.52 -32.41
N LEU A 493 0.83 16.84 -32.41
CA LEU A 493 1.36 18.10 -31.85
C LEU A 493 0.86 19.32 -32.63
N ALA A 494 0.84 19.25 -33.96
CA ALA A 494 0.38 20.34 -34.81
C ALA A 494 -1.11 20.65 -34.61
N GLU A 495 -1.94 19.63 -34.38
CA GLU A 495 -3.38 19.79 -34.11
C GLU A 495 -3.68 20.54 -32.81
N ASP A 496 -2.83 20.39 -31.79
CA ASP A 496 -2.89 21.15 -30.53
C ASP A 496 -2.10 22.47 -30.58
N GLY A 497 -1.62 22.85 -31.77
CA GLY A 497 -0.92 24.11 -32.01
C GLY A 497 0.50 24.16 -31.42
N VAL A 498 1.12 23.01 -31.14
CA VAL A 498 2.51 22.94 -30.65
C VAL A 498 3.47 23.04 -31.83
N GLU A 499 4.18 24.15 -31.93
CA GLU A 499 5.23 24.33 -32.93
C GLU A 499 6.43 23.41 -32.62
N LEU A 500 6.88 22.63 -33.61
CA LEU A 500 8.01 21.70 -33.45
C LEU A 500 9.30 22.39 -33.01
N GLY A 501 9.51 23.65 -33.37
CA GLY A 501 10.65 24.46 -32.92
C GLY A 501 10.68 24.72 -31.41
N THR A 502 9.57 24.48 -30.69
CA THR A 502 9.53 24.55 -29.22
C THR A 502 10.00 23.27 -28.54
N ILE A 503 10.18 22.17 -29.29
CA ILE A 503 10.72 20.92 -28.79
C ILE A 503 12.24 21.01 -28.81
N SER A 504 12.84 21.05 -27.62
CA SER A 504 14.28 21.23 -27.46
C SER A 504 15.08 19.95 -27.75
N ALA A 505 14.51 18.79 -27.46
CA ALA A 505 15.14 17.50 -27.72
C ALA A 505 14.10 16.39 -27.95
N VAL A 506 14.49 15.39 -28.74
CA VAL A 506 13.87 14.07 -28.80
C VAL A 506 14.85 13.07 -28.22
N ILE A 507 14.40 12.29 -27.26
CA ILE A 507 15.16 11.24 -26.58
C ILE A 507 14.67 9.92 -27.14
N TRP A 508 15.55 9.15 -27.78
CA TRP A 508 15.25 7.78 -28.18
C TRP A 508 15.60 6.83 -27.03
N SER A 509 14.62 6.03 -26.62
CA SER A 509 14.83 4.91 -25.70
C SER A 509 15.73 3.86 -26.31
N HIS A 510 15.54 3.56 -27.60
CA HIS A 510 16.35 2.70 -28.44
C HIS A 510 15.99 2.92 -29.93
N SER A 511 16.55 2.13 -30.84
CA SER A 511 16.55 2.44 -32.28
C SER A 511 15.50 1.69 -33.12
N HIS A 512 14.52 1.03 -32.51
CA HIS A 512 13.47 0.37 -33.30
C HIS A 512 12.51 1.35 -33.97
N ALA A 513 11.93 0.93 -35.10
CA ALA A 513 11.19 1.81 -36.01
C ALA A 513 9.87 2.35 -35.41
N ASP A 514 9.38 1.68 -34.39
CA ASP A 514 8.22 2.02 -33.58
C ASP A 514 8.53 2.99 -32.44
N HIS A 515 9.79 3.38 -32.25
CA HIS A 515 10.19 4.39 -31.26
C HIS A 515 10.78 5.65 -31.90
N THR A 516 11.40 5.51 -33.06
CA THR A 516 12.23 6.57 -33.66
C THR A 516 11.47 7.64 -34.43
N GLY A 517 10.27 7.33 -34.93
CA GLY A 517 9.42 8.25 -35.71
C GLY A 517 10.08 8.81 -36.98
N ASP A 518 9.63 9.98 -37.41
CA ASP A 518 10.26 10.74 -38.52
C ASP A 518 10.98 11.98 -37.98
N MET A 519 12.25 11.80 -37.62
CA MET A 519 13.09 12.89 -37.15
C MET A 519 13.30 13.98 -38.20
N SER A 520 13.14 13.71 -39.50
CA SER A 520 13.34 14.72 -40.56
C SER A 520 12.34 15.87 -40.51
N LYS A 521 11.21 15.70 -39.82
CA LYS A 521 10.17 16.73 -39.63
C LYS A 521 10.54 17.79 -38.60
N PHE A 522 11.43 17.45 -37.65
CA PHE A 522 11.87 18.38 -36.61
C PHE A 522 12.93 19.35 -37.17
N PRO A 523 12.95 20.61 -36.72
CA PRO A 523 13.98 21.56 -37.13
C PRO A 523 15.36 21.16 -36.59
N ALA A 524 16.41 21.64 -37.25
CA ALA A 524 17.82 21.45 -36.86
C ALA A 524 18.15 21.86 -35.41
N SER A 525 17.32 22.72 -34.80
CA SER A 525 17.44 23.17 -33.41
C SER A 525 17.01 22.14 -32.38
N THR A 526 16.33 21.06 -32.78
CA THR A 526 15.91 19.98 -31.88
C THR A 526 17.06 18.97 -31.77
N ASP A 527 17.62 18.83 -30.57
CA ASP A 527 18.66 17.84 -30.28
C ASP A 527 18.10 16.41 -30.41
N LEU A 528 18.90 15.48 -30.94
CA LEU A 528 18.62 14.05 -30.82
C LEU A 528 19.49 13.47 -29.70
N VAL A 529 18.85 12.90 -28.68
CA VAL A 529 19.48 12.40 -27.45
C VAL A 529 19.31 10.89 -27.37
N PHE A 530 20.37 10.17 -27.05
CA PHE A 530 20.37 8.71 -26.91
C PHE A 530 21.56 8.25 -26.08
N SER A 531 21.53 6.99 -25.60
CA SER A 531 22.70 6.40 -24.92
C SER A 531 23.90 6.35 -25.86
N LYS A 532 25.11 6.65 -25.36
CA LYS A 532 26.35 6.51 -26.15
C LYS A 532 26.58 5.10 -26.68
N ASP A 533 25.99 4.09 -26.02
CA ASP A 533 26.14 2.67 -26.34
C ASP A 533 25.13 2.20 -27.41
N MET A 534 24.15 3.05 -27.77
CA MET A 534 23.21 2.77 -28.86
C MET A 534 23.90 2.96 -30.21
N SER A 535 23.73 1.98 -31.11
CA SER A 535 24.23 2.09 -32.48
C SER A 535 23.54 3.24 -33.22
N THR A 536 24.33 3.97 -34.00
CA THR A 536 23.85 5.00 -34.93
C THR A 536 24.18 4.65 -36.38
N GLU A 537 24.48 3.38 -36.64
CA GLU A 537 24.63 2.89 -38.01
C GLU A 537 23.33 3.12 -38.78
N THR A 538 23.47 3.70 -39.96
CA THR A 538 22.36 3.93 -40.87
C THR A 538 22.21 2.73 -41.80
N HIS A 539 21.06 2.62 -42.47
CA HIS A 539 20.79 1.52 -43.39
C HIS A 539 21.86 1.36 -44.49
N GLU A 540 22.53 2.45 -44.88
CA GLU A 540 23.61 2.46 -45.87
C GLU A 540 24.85 1.70 -45.38
N SER A 541 25.15 1.78 -44.08
CA SER A 541 26.25 1.04 -43.43
C SER A 541 25.84 -0.36 -42.96
N ASN A 542 24.57 -0.53 -42.59
CA ASN A 542 24.03 -1.79 -42.08
C ASN A 542 22.61 -1.99 -42.62
N PRO A 543 22.39 -2.91 -43.59
CA PRO A 543 21.10 -3.06 -44.27
C PRO A 543 19.95 -3.49 -43.35
N TYR A 544 20.24 -3.92 -42.11
CA TYR A 544 19.24 -4.29 -41.12
C TYR A 544 18.87 -3.13 -40.18
N SER A 545 19.61 -2.02 -40.19
CA SER A 545 19.31 -0.85 -39.35
C SER A 545 17.95 -0.25 -39.70
N HIS A 546 17.24 0.21 -38.66
CA HIS A 546 15.99 0.96 -38.80
C HIS A 546 16.22 2.47 -38.94
N ILE A 547 17.47 2.93 -38.78
CA ILE A 547 17.85 4.34 -38.85
C ILE A 547 18.18 4.71 -40.30
N VAL A 548 17.66 5.83 -40.78
CA VAL A 548 18.04 6.44 -42.06
C VAL A 548 18.89 7.70 -41.82
N ALA A 549 19.75 8.05 -42.78
CA ALA A 549 20.66 9.20 -42.65
C ALA A 549 19.94 10.52 -42.32
N SER A 550 18.71 10.71 -42.79
CA SER A 550 17.89 11.89 -42.52
C SER A 550 17.50 12.05 -41.04
N ASP A 551 17.47 10.96 -40.28
CA ASP A 551 17.11 11.02 -38.85
C ASP A 551 18.20 11.72 -38.04
N LEU A 552 19.46 11.58 -38.48
CA LEU A 552 20.65 12.14 -37.82
C LEU A 552 21.10 13.48 -38.42
N ALA A 553 20.73 13.76 -39.67
CA ALA A 553 21.26 14.88 -40.43
C ALA A 553 20.85 16.24 -39.84
N GLY A 554 21.79 17.19 -39.89
CA GLY A 554 21.53 18.61 -39.66
C GLY A 554 21.22 19.02 -38.21
N ARG A 555 21.38 18.13 -37.23
CA ARG A 555 21.07 18.39 -35.81
C ARG A 555 22.21 17.98 -34.89
N LYS A 556 22.17 18.44 -33.65
CA LYS A 556 23.12 18.02 -32.61
C LYS A 556 22.73 16.63 -32.08
N LEU A 557 23.72 15.73 -32.06
CA LEU A 557 23.60 14.38 -31.51
C LEU A 557 24.21 14.36 -30.11
N THR A 558 23.37 14.25 -29.09
CA THR A 558 23.78 14.18 -27.68
C THR A 558 23.83 12.73 -27.21
N ARG A 559 25.04 12.24 -26.97
CA ARG A 559 25.30 10.88 -26.49
C ARG A 559 25.44 10.88 -24.97
N LEU A 560 24.50 10.24 -24.27
CA LEU A 560 24.52 10.13 -22.81
C LEU A 560 25.56 9.11 -22.37
N ASP A 561 26.42 9.48 -21.42
CA ASP A 561 27.45 8.61 -20.86
C ASP A 561 27.15 8.28 -19.39
N PHE A 562 26.75 7.03 -19.13
CA PHE A 562 26.48 6.50 -17.80
C PHE A 562 27.76 5.94 -17.15
N ASN A 563 28.64 6.85 -16.73
CA ASN A 563 29.91 6.50 -16.05
C ASN A 563 29.74 6.27 -14.54
N SER A 564 30.83 5.93 -13.83
CA SER A 564 30.83 5.59 -12.39
C SER A 564 30.45 6.72 -11.43
N THR A 565 30.39 7.97 -11.91
CA THR A 565 29.93 9.13 -11.12
C THR A 565 28.44 9.41 -11.26
N SER A 566 27.75 8.69 -12.15
CA SER A 566 26.30 8.83 -12.33
C SER A 566 25.57 8.40 -11.04
N PRO A 567 24.53 9.13 -10.60
CA PRO A 567 23.70 8.67 -9.50
C PRO A 567 23.07 7.30 -9.83
N VAL A 568 22.78 6.52 -8.80
CA VAL A 568 22.09 5.23 -8.95
C VAL A 568 20.67 5.37 -8.43
N VAL A 569 19.69 5.13 -9.30
CA VAL A 569 18.26 5.19 -9.02
C VAL A 569 17.64 3.82 -9.29
N GLY A 570 17.08 3.20 -8.25
CA GLY A 570 16.46 1.87 -8.29
C GLY A 570 17.36 0.79 -8.88
N GLY A 571 18.67 0.88 -8.62
CA GLY A 571 19.66 -0.07 -9.15
C GLY A 571 20.16 0.23 -10.57
N PHE A 572 19.68 1.28 -11.22
CA PHE A 572 20.14 1.74 -12.53
C PHE A 572 21.03 2.98 -12.40
N LYS A 573 22.02 3.11 -13.28
CA LYS A 573 22.71 4.38 -13.45
C LYS A 573 21.74 5.38 -14.07
N ALA A 574 21.73 6.59 -13.54
CA ALA A 574 20.79 7.63 -13.94
C ALA A 574 21.51 8.88 -14.42
N PHE A 575 20.95 9.52 -15.43
CA PHE A 575 21.35 10.84 -15.91
C PHE A 575 20.22 11.83 -15.64
N ASP A 576 20.48 12.86 -14.83
CA ASP A 576 19.52 13.92 -14.55
C ASP A 576 19.47 14.90 -15.74
N PHE A 577 18.44 14.79 -16.57
CA PHE A 577 18.38 15.45 -17.87
C PHE A 577 18.31 16.98 -17.75
N PHE A 578 17.52 17.48 -16.80
CA PHE A 578 17.41 18.92 -16.53
C PHE A 578 18.40 19.42 -15.47
N GLY A 579 19.04 18.50 -14.72
CA GLY A 579 19.98 18.82 -13.65
C GLY A 579 19.31 19.33 -12.36
N ASP A 580 17.99 19.20 -12.27
CA ASP A 580 17.17 19.68 -11.14
C ASP A 580 16.44 18.53 -10.42
N GLY A 581 16.63 17.29 -10.84
CA GLY A 581 16.02 16.08 -10.29
C GLY A 581 14.55 15.87 -10.66
N SER A 582 14.05 16.59 -11.67
CA SER A 582 12.68 16.46 -12.17
C SER A 582 12.51 15.39 -13.26
N PHE A 583 13.57 15.04 -13.98
CA PHE A 583 13.53 14.01 -15.03
C PHE A 583 14.87 13.27 -15.17
N TYR A 584 14.85 11.96 -14.94
CA TYR A 584 16.02 11.10 -15.07
C TYR A 584 15.90 10.17 -16.27
N ILE A 585 17.01 9.95 -16.97
CA ILE A 585 17.15 8.87 -17.95
C ILE A 585 17.93 7.73 -17.27
N LEU A 586 17.40 6.52 -17.31
CA LEU A 586 17.95 5.34 -16.65
C LEU A 586 18.58 4.42 -17.69
N ASP A 587 19.80 3.96 -17.44
CA ASP A 587 20.50 2.93 -18.22
C ASP A 587 19.91 1.55 -17.94
N VAL A 588 19.06 1.05 -18.84
CA VAL A 588 18.26 -0.18 -18.64
C VAL A 588 18.61 -1.19 -19.73
N ALA A 589 19.66 -1.97 -19.48
CA ALA A 589 20.21 -2.93 -20.42
C ALA A 589 19.29 -4.15 -20.67
N GLY A 590 19.42 -4.76 -21.86
CA GLY A 590 18.87 -6.08 -22.15
C GLY A 590 18.11 -6.19 -23.47
N HIS A 591 17.23 -5.22 -23.77
CA HIS A 591 16.45 -5.21 -25.01
C HIS A 591 17.33 -4.93 -26.24
N GLN A 592 17.97 -3.76 -26.27
CA GLN A 592 18.96 -3.38 -27.26
C GLN A 592 20.15 -2.71 -26.55
N ALA A 593 21.37 -2.83 -27.09
CA ALA A 593 22.50 -2.05 -26.62
C ALA A 593 22.16 -0.55 -26.54
N GLY A 594 22.36 0.04 -25.36
CA GLY A 594 22.04 1.44 -25.08
C GLY A 594 20.55 1.73 -24.81
N HIS A 595 19.71 0.71 -24.56
CA HIS A 595 18.32 0.91 -24.18
C HIS A 595 18.19 1.71 -22.87
N VAL A 596 17.27 2.69 -22.84
CA VAL A 596 17.03 3.55 -21.68
C VAL A 596 15.56 3.67 -21.33
N CYS A 597 15.27 3.92 -20.06
CA CYS A 597 13.94 4.30 -19.56
C CYS A 597 13.94 5.75 -19.07
N GLY A 598 12.77 6.40 -19.07
CA GLY A 598 12.60 7.75 -18.52
C GLY A 598 11.84 7.75 -17.20
N LEU A 599 12.36 8.41 -16.16
CA LEU A 599 11.72 8.55 -14.84
C LEU A 599 11.40 10.01 -14.56
N ALA A 600 10.13 10.36 -14.67
CA ALA A 600 9.62 11.73 -14.54
C ALA A 600 9.00 11.98 -13.16
N ARG A 601 9.45 13.03 -12.47
CA ARG A 601 8.86 13.50 -11.21
C ARG A 601 7.68 14.42 -11.48
N VAL A 602 6.46 13.91 -11.33
CA VAL A 602 5.21 14.67 -11.60
C VAL A 602 4.69 15.43 -10.38
N THR A 603 5.12 15.03 -9.19
CA THR A 603 4.96 15.80 -7.93
C THR A 603 6.20 15.56 -7.08
N PRO A 604 6.48 16.34 -6.01
CA PRO A 604 7.68 16.14 -5.20
C PRO A 604 7.94 14.69 -4.74
N THR A 605 6.88 13.89 -4.58
CA THR A 605 6.93 12.51 -4.10
C THR A 605 6.40 11.47 -5.09
N ASN A 606 5.93 11.81 -6.29
CA ASN A 606 5.29 10.85 -7.20
C ASN A 606 5.91 10.91 -8.60
N PHE A 607 6.04 9.75 -9.24
CA PHE A 607 6.79 9.58 -10.47
C PHE A 607 6.04 8.75 -11.51
N VAL A 608 6.38 8.95 -12.78
CA VAL A 608 6.01 8.08 -13.90
C VAL A 608 7.29 7.48 -14.48
N LEU A 609 7.38 6.16 -14.54
CA LEU A 609 8.46 5.44 -15.23
C LEU A 609 7.96 5.05 -16.63
N MET A 610 8.51 5.69 -17.65
CA MET A 610 8.35 5.40 -19.06
C MET A 610 9.34 4.29 -19.43
N GLY A 611 8.85 3.05 -19.41
CA GLY A 611 9.66 1.82 -19.44
C GLY A 611 10.10 1.36 -20.83
N ALA A 612 9.62 2.02 -21.90
CA ALA A 612 9.86 1.62 -23.28
C ALA A 612 9.70 0.10 -23.47
N ASP A 613 10.72 -0.55 -24.01
CA ASP A 613 10.74 -1.99 -24.33
C ASP A 613 11.49 -2.83 -23.30
N ALA A 614 11.67 -2.31 -22.08
CA ALA A 614 12.26 -3.10 -21.01
C ALA A 614 11.51 -4.44 -20.80
N CYS A 615 10.19 -4.43 -21.04
CA CYS A 615 9.43 -5.61 -21.45
C CYS A 615 8.11 -5.20 -22.12
N HIS A 616 7.42 -6.15 -22.75
CA HIS A 616 6.25 -5.88 -23.60
C HIS A 616 4.91 -6.25 -22.93
N HIS A 617 4.93 -6.69 -21.67
CA HIS A 617 3.73 -7.13 -20.98
C HIS A 617 3.91 -7.09 -19.45
N ALA A 618 2.94 -6.52 -18.73
CA ALA A 618 3.01 -6.39 -17.27
C ALA A 618 3.22 -7.71 -16.51
N GLY A 619 2.66 -8.81 -17.03
CA GLY A 619 2.87 -10.16 -16.49
C GLY A 619 4.33 -10.64 -16.46
N VAL A 620 5.26 -9.94 -17.12
CA VAL A 620 6.70 -10.27 -17.13
C VAL A 620 7.41 -9.78 -15.85
N PHE A 621 6.88 -8.77 -15.16
CA PHE A 621 7.37 -8.32 -13.84
C PHE A 621 6.30 -8.42 -12.73
N ARG A 622 5.10 -8.96 -13.03
CA ARG A 622 4.02 -9.14 -12.05
C ARG A 622 3.53 -10.59 -11.97
N PRO A 623 3.23 -11.12 -10.76
CA PRO A 623 3.41 -10.48 -9.46
C PRO A 623 4.83 -10.59 -8.90
N THR A 624 5.13 -9.81 -7.86
CA THR A 624 6.31 -10.01 -6.99
C THR A 624 5.89 -10.04 -5.52
N SER A 625 6.76 -10.56 -4.65
CA SER A 625 6.52 -10.51 -3.20
C SER A 625 6.35 -9.07 -2.66
N LYS A 626 7.09 -8.10 -3.23
CA LYS A 626 6.98 -6.67 -2.86
C LYS A 626 5.65 -6.09 -3.35
N LEU A 627 5.23 -6.42 -4.57
CA LEU A 627 3.96 -5.97 -5.14
C LEU A 627 2.77 -6.48 -4.33
N HIS A 628 2.74 -7.76 -3.97
CA HIS A 628 1.64 -8.33 -3.17
C HIS A 628 1.44 -7.64 -1.83
N ARG A 629 2.52 -7.13 -1.23
CA ARG A 629 2.43 -6.29 -0.04
C ARG A 629 1.80 -4.95 -0.42
N GLN A 630 2.38 -4.22 -1.37
CA GLN A 630 2.03 -2.83 -1.60
C GLN A 630 0.69 -2.61 -2.32
N VAL A 631 0.31 -3.48 -3.25
CA VAL A 631 -0.93 -3.39 -4.06
C VAL A 631 -1.51 -4.80 -4.21
N PRO A 632 -2.25 -5.34 -3.22
CA PRO A 632 -2.79 -6.70 -3.30
C PRO A 632 -3.84 -6.85 -4.43
N CYS A 633 -3.87 -8.03 -5.06
CA CYS A 633 -4.87 -8.34 -6.09
C CYS A 633 -6.30 -8.34 -5.51
N PRO A 634 -7.27 -7.64 -6.14
CA PRO A 634 -8.68 -7.63 -5.73
C PRO A 634 -9.25 -9.04 -5.58
N GLY A 635 -10.16 -9.25 -4.61
CA GLY A 635 -10.67 -10.58 -4.25
C GLY A 635 -11.42 -11.25 -5.40
N GLU A 636 -12.26 -10.50 -6.11
CA GLU A 636 -13.01 -10.98 -7.28
C GLU A 636 -12.08 -11.43 -8.40
N LEU A 637 -11.03 -10.66 -8.69
CA LEU A 637 -10.06 -10.97 -9.73
C LEU A 637 -9.18 -12.16 -9.33
N LEU A 638 -8.77 -12.23 -8.06
CA LEU A 638 -8.07 -13.38 -7.50
C LEU A 638 -8.90 -14.67 -7.58
N ALA A 639 -10.21 -14.61 -7.35
CA ALA A 639 -11.10 -15.75 -7.51
C ALA A 639 -11.29 -16.14 -8.99
N ALA A 640 -11.47 -15.15 -9.86
CA ALA A 640 -11.63 -15.36 -11.30
C ALA A 640 -10.40 -16.03 -11.92
N THR A 641 -9.19 -15.62 -11.52
CA THR A 641 -7.93 -16.14 -12.05
C THR A 641 -7.73 -17.63 -11.80
N ARG A 642 -8.22 -18.17 -10.67
CA ARG A 642 -8.18 -19.62 -10.40
C ARG A 642 -8.91 -20.46 -11.45
N SER A 643 -9.97 -19.91 -12.03
CA SER A 643 -10.78 -20.58 -13.06
C SER A 643 -10.27 -20.32 -14.49
N SER A 644 -9.38 -19.35 -14.68
CA SER A 644 -9.01 -18.84 -15.99
C SER A 644 -7.55 -19.03 -16.36
N VAL A 645 -6.69 -19.29 -15.39
CA VAL A 645 -5.29 -19.62 -15.63
C VAL A 645 -5.20 -21.13 -15.78
N LEU A 646 -4.80 -21.60 -16.96
CA LEU A 646 -4.61 -23.03 -17.18
C LEU A 646 -3.42 -23.55 -16.35
N PRO A 647 -3.64 -24.51 -15.42
CA PRO A 647 -2.56 -25.05 -14.62
C PRO A 647 -1.47 -25.75 -15.44
N THR A 648 -1.75 -26.11 -16.70
CA THR A 648 -0.79 -26.75 -17.63
C THR A 648 0.14 -25.77 -18.34
N HIS A 649 -0.14 -24.47 -18.26
CA HIS A 649 0.64 -23.43 -18.96
C HIS A 649 1.37 -22.51 -17.99
N ILE A 650 0.75 -22.22 -16.82
CA ILE A 650 1.39 -21.43 -15.77
C ILE A 650 1.38 -22.24 -14.48
N HIS A 651 2.54 -22.81 -14.16
CA HIS A 651 2.75 -23.59 -12.93
C HIS A 651 3.27 -22.71 -11.79
N ASN A 652 2.96 -23.12 -10.55
CA ASN A 652 3.65 -22.61 -9.37
C ASN A 652 5.07 -23.24 -9.31
N PRO A 653 6.15 -22.44 -9.20
CA PRO A 653 7.50 -22.98 -9.10
C PRO A 653 7.60 -24.01 -7.97
N GLY A 654 7.96 -25.26 -8.29
CA GLY A 654 8.18 -26.33 -7.31
C GLY A 654 6.93 -27.08 -6.81
N SER A 655 5.76 -26.97 -7.47
CA SER A 655 4.54 -27.67 -7.06
C SER A 655 3.69 -28.20 -8.22
N ASN A 656 3.15 -29.41 -8.08
CA ASN A 656 2.11 -29.99 -8.95
C ASN A 656 0.68 -29.56 -8.55
N ALA A 657 0.53 -28.58 -7.65
CA ALA A 657 -0.76 -28.09 -7.16
C ALA A 657 -1.44 -27.13 -8.15
N GLU A 658 -2.74 -26.86 -7.93
CA GLU A 658 -3.51 -25.84 -8.63
C GLU A 658 -2.86 -24.45 -8.50
N PHE A 659 -3.00 -23.62 -9.54
CA PHE A 659 -2.49 -22.26 -9.58
C PHE A 659 -3.10 -21.40 -8.46
N ASP A 660 -2.25 -20.69 -7.71
CA ASP A 660 -2.67 -19.79 -6.63
C ASP A 660 -1.93 -18.46 -6.72
N LEU A 661 -2.58 -17.46 -7.31
CA LEU A 661 -2.02 -16.12 -7.45
C LEU A 661 -1.72 -15.47 -6.10
N ALA A 662 -2.45 -15.80 -5.02
CA ALA A 662 -2.26 -15.17 -3.72
C ALA A 662 -0.90 -15.49 -3.07
N SER A 663 -0.36 -16.68 -3.34
CA SER A 663 0.94 -17.13 -2.82
C SER A 663 2.07 -17.00 -3.83
N ARG A 664 1.77 -16.59 -5.08
CA ARG A 664 2.75 -16.48 -6.15
C ARG A 664 3.60 -15.22 -5.99
N THR A 665 4.89 -15.38 -5.76
CA THR A 665 5.84 -14.27 -5.56
C THR A 665 6.72 -13.99 -6.77
N THR A 666 6.49 -14.70 -7.87
CA THR A 666 7.25 -14.60 -9.12
C THR A 666 6.35 -14.23 -10.30
N PRO A 667 6.86 -13.53 -11.33
CA PRO A 667 6.07 -13.12 -12.48
C PRO A 667 5.37 -14.28 -13.20
N LEU A 668 4.25 -13.97 -13.86
CA LEU A 668 3.42 -14.97 -14.58
C LEU A 668 4.01 -15.35 -15.93
N LEU A 669 4.73 -14.42 -16.55
CA LEU A 669 5.41 -14.56 -17.83
C LEU A 669 6.91 -14.26 -17.64
N SER A 670 7.70 -14.63 -18.63
CA SER A 670 9.09 -14.26 -18.80
C SER A 670 9.28 -13.67 -20.19
N ILE A 671 10.36 -12.94 -20.42
CA ILE A 671 10.81 -12.61 -21.77
C ILE A 671 11.16 -13.88 -22.56
N ALA A 672 11.05 -13.79 -23.89
CA ALA A 672 11.50 -14.84 -24.79
C ALA A 672 13.04 -14.92 -24.81
N GLU A 673 13.62 -16.10 -24.61
CA GLU A 673 15.09 -16.31 -24.68
C GLU A 673 15.65 -16.12 -26.11
N LYS A 674 14.80 -16.30 -27.13
CA LYS A 674 15.11 -16.05 -28.53
C LYS A 674 14.04 -15.12 -29.06
N GLY A 675 14.42 -13.89 -29.41
CA GLY A 675 13.45 -12.85 -29.73
C GLY A 675 14.10 -11.48 -29.84
N TYR A 676 13.40 -10.46 -29.34
CA TYR A 676 13.80 -9.06 -29.43
C TYR A 676 14.74 -8.57 -28.31
N PHE A 677 15.18 -9.45 -27.41
CA PHE A 677 16.15 -9.12 -26.36
C PHE A 677 17.55 -9.55 -26.78
N GLU A 678 18.44 -8.59 -27.07
CA GLU A 678 19.84 -8.85 -27.44
C GLU A 678 20.65 -9.49 -26.30
N ASP A 679 20.36 -9.12 -25.04
CA ASP A 679 20.95 -9.72 -23.84
C ASP A 679 19.84 -10.11 -22.85
N PRO A 680 19.30 -11.34 -22.95
CA PRO A 680 18.25 -11.81 -22.07
C PRO A 680 18.64 -11.83 -20.58
N VAL A 681 19.93 -12.05 -20.26
CA VAL A 681 20.39 -12.10 -18.86
C VAL A 681 20.35 -10.71 -18.25
N ALA A 682 20.86 -9.70 -18.96
CA ALA A 682 20.76 -8.30 -18.53
C ALA A 682 19.29 -7.83 -18.50
N ALA A 683 18.47 -8.27 -19.46
CA ALA A 683 17.05 -7.94 -19.48
C ALA A 683 16.31 -8.46 -18.25
N HIS A 684 16.55 -9.70 -17.82
CA HIS A 684 15.96 -10.24 -16.58
C HIS A 684 16.36 -9.43 -15.35
N ASP A 685 17.64 -9.06 -15.19
CA ASP A 685 18.10 -8.21 -14.08
C ASP A 685 17.45 -6.82 -14.11
N SER A 686 17.30 -6.23 -15.28
CA SER A 686 16.57 -4.97 -15.48
C SER A 686 15.08 -5.10 -15.12
N ILE A 687 14.43 -6.18 -15.53
CA ILE A 687 13.01 -6.44 -15.25
C ILE A 687 12.77 -6.62 -13.75
N ASP A 688 13.66 -7.33 -13.04
CA ASP A 688 13.58 -7.49 -11.58
C ASP A 688 13.66 -6.13 -10.88
N LYS A 689 14.59 -5.26 -11.31
CA LYS A 689 14.71 -3.88 -10.81
C LYS A 689 13.46 -3.05 -11.16
N ILE A 690 12.90 -3.17 -12.35
CA ILE A 690 11.62 -2.51 -12.71
C ILE A 690 10.49 -3.00 -11.82
N GLY A 691 10.48 -4.28 -11.43
CA GLY A 691 9.56 -4.82 -10.43
C GLY A 691 9.63 -4.09 -9.08
N ASP A 692 10.79 -3.53 -8.71
CA ASP A 692 10.94 -2.71 -7.50
C ASP A 692 10.31 -1.31 -7.68
N PHE A 693 10.42 -0.70 -8.87
CA PHE A 693 9.68 0.52 -9.20
C PHE A 693 8.18 0.25 -9.21
N ASP A 694 7.74 -0.86 -9.82
CA ASP A 694 6.34 -1.23 -9.90
C ASP A 694 5.73 -1.56 -8.54
N ALA A 695 6.48 -2.15 -7.62
CA ALA A 695 6.03 -2.35 -6.26
C ALA A 695 5.94 -1.03 -5.45
N ASN A 696 6.69 0.01 -5.83
CA ASN A 696 6.75 1.25 -5.07
C ASN A 696 5.49 2.12 -5.26
N PRO A 697 4.70 2.45 -4.21
CA PRO A 697 3.45 3.21 -4.34
C PRO A 697 3.64 4.66 -4.83
N ASP A 698 4.87 5.16 -4.92
CA ASP A 698 5.21 6.48 -5.44
C ASP A 698 5.54 6.49 -6.94
N VAL A 699 5.58 5.34 -7.62
CA VAL A 699 5.93 5.24 -9.05
C VAL A 699 4.82 4.56 -9.85
N PHE A 700 4.42 5.15 -10.98
CA PHE A 700 3.54 4.52 -11.96
C PHE A 700 4.34 4.07 -13.18
N VAL A 701 4.41 2.76 -13.41
CA VAL A 701 5.17 2.16 -14.52
C VAL A 701 4.29 2.06 -15.75
N VAL A 702 4.79 2.57 -16.88
CA VAL A 702 4.12 2.57 -18.19
C VAL A 702 5.11 2.05 -19.22
N LEU A 703 4.88 0.84 -19.75
CA LEU A 703 5.67 0.28 -20.87
C LEU A 703 5.12 0.81 -22.20
N ALA A 704 5.94 0.84 -23.25
CA ALA A 704 5.49 1.32 -24.57
C ALA A 704 4.32 0.52 -25.15
N HIS A 705 4.28 -0.79 -24.85
CA HIS A 705 3.30 -1.73 -25.39
C HIS A 705 2.34 -2.30 -24.34
N ASP A 706 2.15 -1.63 -23.19
CA ASP A 706 1.26 -2.11 -22.13
C ASP A 706 -0.22 -1.85 -22.45
N GLU A 707 -0.86 -2.78 -23.14
CA GLU A 707 -2.29 -2.71 -23.43
C GLU A 707 -3.17 -2.77 -22.17
N SER A 708 -2.64 -3.21 -21.02
CA SER A 708 -3.45 -3.38 -19.81
C SER A 708 -3.97 -2.05 -19.26
N ILE A 709 -3.32 -0.93 -19.59
CA ILE A 709 -3.66 0.41 -19.09
C ILE A 709 -4.44 1.27 -20.07
N GLY A 710 -4.73 0.80 -21.29
CA GLY A 710 -5.35 1.60 -22.35
C GLY A 710 -6.69 2.23 -21.95
N HIS A 711 -7.47 1.55 -21.09
CA HIS A 711 -8.74 2.04 -20.56
C HIS A 711 -8.61 3.15 -19.50
N LEU A 712 -7.42 3.30 -18.89
CA LEU A 712 -7.15 4.26 -17.82
C LEU A 712 -6.58 5.57 -18.35
N ILE A 713 -5.69 5.45 -19.33
CA ILE A 713 -4.98 6.60 -19.88
C ILE A 713 -5.89 7.37 -20.83
N GLN A 714 -5.86 8.69 -20.69
CA GLN A 714 -6.39 9.59 -21.70
C GLN A 714 -5.21 10.00 -22.57
N PRO A 715 -5.20 9.68 -23.87
CA PRO A 715 -4.15 10.13 -24.76
C PRO A 715 -4.03 11.65 -24.81
N TYR A 716 -2.94 12.12 -25.39
CA TYR A 716 -2.62 13.52 -25.63
C TYR A 716 -3.86 14.30 -26.13
N PRO A 717 -4.16 15.49 -25.56
CA PRO A 717 -3.28 16.35 -24.77
C PRO A 717 -3.39 16.19 -23.23
N ALA A 718 -4.06 15.16 -22.72
CA ALA A 718 -4.23 14.96 -21.28
C ALA A 718 -2.89 14.62 -20.57
N THR A 719 -2.81 14.94 -19.27
CA THR A 719 -1.61 14.70 -18.45
C THR A 719 -1.73 13.45 -17.58
N LEU A 720 -0.59 12.79 -17.35
CA LEU A 720 -0.45 11.66 -16.43
C LEU A 720 -0.21 12.11 -14.98
N ASP A 721 0.02 13.40 -14.72
CA ASP A 721 0.52 13.94 -13.44
C ASP A 721 -0.33 13.55 -12.21
N GLN A 722 -1.64 13.36 -12.43
CA GLN A 722 -2.61 13.05 -11.37
C GLN A 722 -2.89 11.55 -11.20
N TRP A 723 -2.09 10.65 -11.81
CA TRP A 723 -2.31 9.20 -11.78
C TRP A 723 -2.57 8.66 -10.36
N LYS A 724 -1.83 9.18 -9.37
CA LYS A 724 -1.94 8.72 -7.98
C LYS A 724 -3.21 9.19 -7.31
N ALA A 725 -3.60 10.45 -7.53
CA ALA A 725 -4.85 11.00 -6.99
C ALA A 725 -6.07 10.32 -7.63
N LYS A 726 -5.95 9.89 -8.89
CA LYS A 726 -6.99 9.13 -9.60
C LYS A 726 -7.00 7.63 -9.28
N GLY A 727 -6.05 7.13 -8.50
CA GLY A 727 -5.97 5.71 -8.13
C GLY A 727 -5.54 4.77 -9.26
N TRP A 728 -5.06 5.29 -10.39
CA TRP A 728 -4.79 4.52 -11.61
C TRP A 728 -3.82 3.37 -11.40
N LYS A 729 -2.82 3.51 -10.53
CA LYS A 729 -1.88 2.42 -10.23
C LYS A 729 -2.61 1.18 -9.68
N ASN A 730 -3.55 1.37 -8.75
CA ASN A 730 -4.25 0.25 -8.11
C ASN A 730 -5.10 -0.53 -9.14
N GLU A 731 -5.67 0.18 -10.10
CA GLU A 731 -6.45 -0.41 -11.19
C GLU A 731 -5.54 -1.09 -12.23
N ALA A 732 -4.50 -0.38 -12.71
CA ALA A 732 -3.54 -0.86 -13.69
C ALA A 732 -2.76 -2.10 -13.26
N THR A 733 -2.43 -2.20 -11.97
CA THR A 733 -1.51 -3.23 -11.47
C THR A 733 -1.97 -4.65 -11.84
N TRP A 734 -3.27 -4.90 -11.74
CA TRP A 734 -3.85 -6.24 -11.94
C TRP A 734 -4.72 -6.36 -13.18
N ALA A 735 -4.98 -5.25 -13.90
CA ALA A 735 -5.89 -5.21 -15.05
C ALA A 735 -5.58 -6.26 -16.14
N PHE A 736 -4.30 -6.62 -16.33
CA PHE A 736 -3.88 -7.65 -17.30
C PHE A 736 -4.43 -9.06 -17.00
N LEU A 737 -4.97 -9.30 -15.79
CA LEU A 737 -5.61 -10.56 -15.40
C LEU A 737 -7.11 -10.59 -15.69
N GLU A 738 -7.73 -9.48 -16.07
CA GLU A 738 -9.15 -9.41 -16.36
C GLU A 738 -9.44 -9.99 -17.74
N LYS A 739 -10.34 -10.97 -17.85
CA LYS A 739 -10.66 -11.63 -19.14
C LYS A 739 -11.13 -10.67 -20.23
N THR A 740 -11.72 -9.55 -19.86
CA THR A 740 -12.20 -8.51 -20.78
C THR A 740 -11.12 -7.55 -21.22
N ASN A 741 -9.98 -7.53 -20.53
CA ASN A 741 -8.85 -6.68 -20.88
C ASN A 741 -8.08 -7.30 -22.07
N PRO A 742 -7.73 -6.53 -23.11
CA PRO A 742 -7.03 -7.09 -24.27
C PRO A 742 -5.62 -7.63 -23.96
N ALA A 743 -5.02 -7.25 -22.83
CA ALA A 743 -3.78 -7.82 -22.31
C ALA A 743 -3.97 -9.19 -21.63
N PHE A 744 -5.19 -9.74 -21.54
CA PHE A 744 -5.38 -11.08 -20.99
C PHE A 744 -4.74 -12.15 -21.88
N ARG A 745 -3.96 -13.07 -21.28
CA ARG A 745 -3.15 -14.08 -22.02
C ARG A 745 -3.13 -15.48 -21.39
N PHE A 746 -3.98 -15.77 -20.40
CA PHE A 746 -3.72 -16.89 -19.47
C PHE A 746 -4.60 -18.14 -19.62
N ASN A 747 -5.58 -18.13 -20.53
CA ASN A 747 -6.52 -19.24 -20.72
C ASN A 747 -6.36 -19.91 -22.10
N ALA A 748 -6.98 -21.06 -22.32
CA ALA A 748 -7.33 -21.48 -23.68
C ALA A 748 -8.66 -20.85 -24.10
N PRO A 749 -8.90 -20.59 -25.40
CA PRO A 749 -10.21 -20.21 -25.90
C PRO A 749 -11.25 -21.23 -25.46
N SER A 750 -12.44 -20.77 -25.04
CA SER A 750 -13.59 -21.65 -24.90
C SER A 750 -13.91 -22.21 -26.30
N ASN A 751 -13.90 -23.54 -26.45
CA ASN A 751 -14.50 -24.17 -27.62
C ASN A 751 -15.97 -23.72 -27.69
N ASN A 752 -16.28 -22.82 -28.62
CA ASN A 752 -17.66 -22.49 -28.99
C ASN A 752 -18.31 -23.67 -29.69
#